data_AF-A0A1W2FZY2-F1
#
_entry.id   AF-A0A1W2FZY2-F1
#
_cell.length_a   1.000
_cell.length_b   1.000
_cell.length_c   1.000
_cell.angle_alpha   90.00
_cell.angle_beta   90.00
_cell.angle_gamma   90.00
#
_symmetry.space_group_name_H-M   'P 1'
#
loop_
_entity.id
_entity.type
_entity.pdbx_description
1 polymer ?
#
loop_
_entity_poly.entity_id
_entity_poly.type
_entity_poly.pdbx_seq_one_letter_code
_entity_poly.pdbx_strand_id
1 'polypeptide(L)'
;MIRTKRWSAIAATVASLASIVVLGMDQAHQAPRVRLHGGAAWLVSSQVGQLTLVDGASAEVAARVPVAPPGSPLRSAQLGSTGYVLNQRDGSVVRVDGATLEPSTPSSSSADRLFPTVHAVYTVDSSRGLLTPTDPATLATLGPPHSLAGTVEDAIVDSDGRLWVLNRQTGDLAWFLSDARHSRANAGTASKTHLAVSDGRPTLLDLARGTAELLDPQTGSVVESIRVDVRTDDRVAVSGSARGTLISIASRGLLMVCEFGASCKNPVPLGSGAADLGAAVEVGDHVVVPDYSTGRVWIVNLHTMRVVVERKLFDRPVRFELLTRDGLVFYNDPDSDQAGVLDLDGHVRAVSKHVPTKPDNNRAAPVVDSHEVSRQPLPPKPDQGSKPDNTPPVHGPGPRIKTDPFAPPATPTVAITITPRDRGLVGDEFDLTASTPAVGIATARWTFGDGSEATGTTVRHRWDRPGNFSVSVATTLITGQTVPVATRTVAIEPRDAPPRILRLTISPTSPRVGQQVKFSAELAGGLPDHLEWTVPGAVTSNQREFEHTFTAPGTYTATFTVTAGPLRVRQSQPIIVTPELPAAACGDILTASAVLKSDLTCPGNVGLTIAANDVVLDLGGHELTTATPTDHSTGIRVDGPVSGVTIENGDVTQFKTGIAMADVTGVKVSKVNLASSSEAGSEWSPIKGADIAGDNAKGVNLDAVTLNGRAPFLFDRDSQVGMTGSTVGNPALRSESHARCRGGSSCSAVKTAFHLKNLDCELRAPSVQSVIAIDNSDIDADDIGRSCGTVAIINSRARAITAWGIKSLLFSGNTVSTAGARRGAAMSGDEPSTRIRVSGNSFSSMDVGMEVISGTGEIVGNTFVNNAHVGLLLGRGRQSLQISENLFEGNGDGEARMEIKPGPRGGLSLSYNQGHPAHPGEFAERVAVVSKNQSKNNLGYGFFLLSPVSDGGGNTSSGNLLGCFGPVTC
;
A
#
# COMPACT_ATOMS: atom_id res chain seq x y z
N MET A 1 4.84 50.99 59.34
CA MET A 1 3.41 51.03 58.94
C MET A 1 3.23 50.12 57.72
N ILE A 2 2.31 49.13 57.81
CA ILE A 2 1.55 48.45 56.74
C ILE A 2 2.38 47.73 55.62
N ARG A 3 2.60 46.41 55.69
CA ARG A 3 1.79 45.24 55.20
C ARG A 3 1.92 44.89 53.69
N THR A 4 2.55 43.73 53.43
CA THR A 4 2.12 42.54 52.60
C THR A 4 1.86 42.58 51.08
N LYS A 5 2.12 41.39 50.47
CA LYS A 5 1.61 40.74 49.22
C LYS A 5 2.34 41.08 47.91
N ARG A 6 2.87 40.15 47.10
CA ARG A 6 2.44 38.90 46.39
C ARG A 6 2.21 39.18 44.88
N TRP A 7 2.88 38.36 44.06
CA TRP A 7 2.47 37.79 42.76
C TRP A 7 2.73 38.54 41.42
N SER A 8 3.51 37.82 40.59
CA SER A 8 3.33 37.54 39.15
C SER A 8 3.65 38.59 38.07
N ALA A 9 4.40 38.10 37.07
CA ALA A 9 4.24 38.30 35.62
C ALA A 9 5.36 39.05 34.84
N ILE A 10 5.96 38.28 33.89
CA ILE A 10 6.26 38.64 32.49
C ILE A 10 7.65 39.25 32.14
N ALA A 11 8.39 38.41 31.40
CA ALA A 11 9.11 38.64 30.14
C ALA A 11 10.51 39.28 30.04
N ALA A 12 11.20 38.70 29.05
CA ALA A 12 12.09 39.31 28.04
C ALA A 12 13.55 39.56 28.41
N THR A 13 14.43 38.71 27.88
CA THR A 13 15.68 38.97 27.11
C THR A 13 16.52 37.67 27.17
N VAL A 14 17.12 37.11 26.11
CA VAL A 14 17.78 37.67 24.93
C VAL A 14 17.65 36.69 23.76
N ALA A 15 17.08 37.15 22.65
CA ALA A 15 17.29 36.57 21.33
C ALA A 15 18.37 37.42 20.62
N SER A 16 19.47 36.81 20.20
CA SER A 16 20.19 37.11 18.94
C SER A 16 21.53 36.39 18.91
N LEU A 17 21.71 35.56 17.86
CA LEU A 17 22.95 35.21 17.15
C LEU A 17 23.03 33.70 16.84
N ALA A 18 22.53 33.33 15.66
CA ALA A 18 23.16 32.33 14.80
C ALA A 18 22.58 32.44 13.38
N SER A 19 23.24 33.26 12.57
CA SER A 19 23.03 33.37 11.13
C SER A 19 23.83 32.28 10.40
N ILE A 20 23.13 31.51 9.58
CA ILE A 20 23.42 31.20 8.15
C ILE A 20 24.88 30.85 7.77
N VAL A 21 25.08 29.57 7.39
CA VAL A 21 25.88 29.08 6.24
C VAL A 21 25.14 27.84 5.69
N VAL A 22 24.23 27.96 4.73
CA VAL A 22 24.38 27.76 3.26
C VAL A 22 24.82 26.35 2.83
N LEU A 23 23.81 25.59 2.39
CA LEU A 23 23.69 24.79 1.15
C LEU A 23 24.95 24.16 0.54
N GLY A 24 24.92 22.84 0.38
CA GLY A 24 25.77 22.11 -0.56
C GLY A 24 25.42 20.63 -0.68
N MET A 25 24.80 20.29 -1.83
CA MET A 25 24.60 18.94 -2.40
C MET A 25 23.37 18.15 -1.94
N ASP A 26 22.25 18.42 -2.60
CA ASP A 26 21.20 17.42 -2.83
C ASP A 26 20.89 17.38 -4.33
N GLN A 27 21.62 16.53 -5.04
CA GLN A 27 21.26 16.06 -6.38
C GLN A 27 21.53 14.56 -6.43
N ALA A 28 20.61 13.77 -5.86
CA ALA A 28 20.55 12.34 -6.07
C ALA A 28 19.17 11.99 -6.65
N HIS A 29 19.11 12.00 -7.99
CA HIS A 29 18.33 11.12 -8.86
C HIS A 29 17.02 10.56 -8.28
N GLN A 30 15.89 11.16 -8.70
CA GLN A 30 14.55 10.58 -8.51
C GLN A 30 14.46 9.22 -9.21
N ALA A 31 14.45 8.14 -8.42
CA ALA A 31 14.07 6.81 -8.86
C ALA A 31 12.53 6.66 -8.84
N PRO A 32 11.94 5.84 -9.73
CA PRO A 32 10.50 5.60 -9.77
C PRO A 32 9.99 4.98 -8.46
N ARG A 33 8.94 5.59 -7.89
CA ARG A 33 8.33 5.21 -6.61
C ARG A 33 7.67 3.83 -6.70
N VAL A 34 8.04 2.92 -5.81
CA VAL A 34 7.37 1.63 -5.62
C VAL A 34 6.04 1.88 -4.89
N ARG A 35 4.91 1.63 -5.58
CA ARG A 35 3.59 1.55 -4.93
C ARG A 35 3.50 0.20 -4.23
N LEU A 36 3.53 0.19 -2.91
CA LEU A 36 3.31 -0.99 -2.10
C LEU A 36 1.82 -1.38 -2.11
N HIS A 37 1.49 -2.50 -2.74
CA HIS A 37 0.20 -3.16 -2.61
C HIS A 37 0.12 -3.92 -1.28
N GLY A 38 -1.09 -4.17 -0.76
CA GLY A 38 -1.30 -5.02 0.42
C GLY A 38 -0.69 -6.42 0.19
N GLY A 39 -0.04 -6.97 1.22
CA GLY A 39 0.57 -8.31 1.19
C GLY A 39 2.09 -8.34 1.04
N ALA A 40 2.82 -7.25 1.26
CA ALA A 40 4.30 -7.23 1.17
C ALA A 40 5.00 -7.31 2.54
N ALA A 41 6.16 -7.97 2.60
CA ALA A 41 6.96 -8.14 3.82
C ALA A 41 8.42 -7.74 3.63
N TRP A 42 9.00 -7.11 4.66
CA TRP A 42 10.43 -6.79 4.74
C TRP A 42 11.22 -7.93 5.38
N LEU A 43 12.12 -8.55 4.61
CA LEU A 43 12.94 -9.70 5.02
C LEU A 43 14.43 -9.32 5.05
N VAL A 44 15.11 -9.58 6.17
CA VAL A 44 16.55 -9.30 6.28
C VAL A 44 17.41 -10.38 5.65
N SER A 45 18.57 -9.99 5.12
CA SER A 45 19.72 -10.88 4.89
C SER A 45 20.97 -10.33 5.58
N SER A 46 21.38 -11.01 6.65
CA SER A 46 22.60 -10.73 7.42
C SER A 46 23.85 -10.90 6.56
N GLN A 47 23.88 -11.90 5.66
CA GLN A 47 25.05 -12.20 4.82
C GLN A 47 25.49 -11.00 3.99
N VAL A 48 24.53 -10.31 3.37
CA VAL A 48 24.79 -9.17 2.49
C VAL A 48 24.43 -7.81 3.11
N GLY A 49 23.90 -7.79 4.34
CA GLY A 49 23.56 -6.56 5.05
C GLY A 49 22.38 -5.80 4.44
N GLN A 50 21.37 -6.52 3.94
CA GLN A 50 20.25 -5.95 3.19
C GLN A 50 18.90 -6.20 3.85
N LEU A 51 17.97 -5.27 3.62
CA LEU A 51 16.54 -5.42 3.84
C LEU A 51 15.85 -5.56 2.49
N THR A 52 15.16 -6.68 2.27
CA THR A 52 14.53 -7.04 1.00
C THR A 52 13.02 -6.97 1.13
N LEU A 53 12.37 -6.19 0.28
CA LEU A 53 10.91 -6.13 0.19
C LEU A 53 10.42 -7.23 -0.75
N VAL A 54 9.53 -8.08 -0.26
CA VAL A 54 8.96 -9.19 -1.02
C VAL A 54 7.46 -8.98 -1.17
N ASP A 55 6.95 -9.06 -2.40
CA ASP A 55 5.53 -9.09 -2.68
C ASP A 55 4.97 -10.49 -2.39
N GLY A 56 3.96 -10.59 -1.53
CA GLY A 56 3.42 -11.88 -1.12
C GLY A 56 2.57 -12.60 -2.16
N ALA A 57 1.92 -11.85 -3.05
CA ALA A 57 1.04 -12.41 -4.07
C ALA A 57 1.85 -13.07 -5.18
N SER A 58 2.91 -12.40 -5.65
CA SER A 58 3.80 -12.95 -6.69
C SER A 58 4.95 -13.79 -6.11
N ALA A 59 5.27 -13.62 -4.81
CA ALA A 59 6.51 -14.11 -4.22
C ALA A 59 7.75 -13.60 -5.01
N GLU A 60 7.75 -12.32 -5.36
CA GLU A 60 8.88 -11.69 -6.05
C GLU A 60 9.53 -10.60 -5.18
N VAL A 61 10.82 -10.39 -5.41
CA VAL A 61 11.55 -9.30 -4.75
C VAL A 61 11.18 -7.98 -5.42
N ALA A 62 10.50 -7.11 -4.66
CA ALA A 62 10.09 -5.78 -5.10
C ALA A 62 11.22 -4.74 -4.91
N ALA A 63 12.02 -4.87 -3.83
CA ALA A 63 13.13 -3.96 -3.57
C ALA A 63 14.22 -4.62 -2.71
N ARG A 64 15.45 -4.09 -2.78
CA ARG A 64 16.58 -4.44 -1.91
C ARG A 64 17.26 -3.16 -1.44
N VAL A 65 17.33 -2.98 -0.13
CA VAL A 65 17.88 -1.77 0.49
C VAL A 65 19.09 -2.17 1.35
N PRO A 66 20.30 -1.66 1.06
CA PRO A 66 21.44 -1.82 1.95
C PRO A 66 21.19 -1.09 3.28
N VAL A 67 21.33 -1.79 4.40
CA VAL A 67 21.02 -1.27 5.74
C VAL A 67 22.18 -1.44 6.72
N ALA A 68 23.11 -2.35 6.44
CA ALA A 68 24.29 -2.58 7.27
C ALA A 68 25.44 -3.18 6.43
N PRO A 69 26.67 -3.21 6.95
CA PRO A 69 27.75 -3.97 6.32
C PRO A 69 27.40 -5.48 6.21
N PRO A 70 27.87 -6.17 5.15
CA PRO A 70 27.76 -7.63 5.02
C PRO A 70 28.25 -8.39 6.25
N GLY A 71 27.53 -9.44 6.63
CA GLY A 71 27.81 -10.25 7.83
C GLY A 71 27.38 -9.60 9.15
N SER A 72 26.60 -8.51 9.13
CA SER A 72 25.99 -7.95 10.34
C SER A 72 24.81 -8.81 10.80
N PRO A 73 24.66 -9.11 12.10
CA PRO A 73 23.52 -9.89 12.59
C PRO A 73 22.27 -9.00 12.62
N LEU A 74 21.36 -9.20 11.67
CA LEU A 74 20.20 -8.34 11.49
C LEU A 74 18.91 -9.00 11.98
N ARG A 75 17.99 -8.15 12.46
CA ARG A 75 16.58 -8.49 12.70
C ARG A 75 15.70 -7.39 12.10
N SER A 76 14.65 -7.77 11.39
CA SER A 76 13.64 -6.80 10.93
C SER A 76 12.44 -6.74 11.87
N ALA A 77 11.85 -5.55 11.92
CA ALA A 77 10.48 -5.33 12.34
C ALA A 77 9.79 -4.45 11.29
N GLN A 78 8.47 -4.47 11.21
CA GLN A 78 7.75 -3.68 10.21
C GLN A 78 6.44 -3.15 10.79
N LEU A 79 6.17 -1.88 10.50
CA LEU A 79 4.93 -1.18 10.84
C LEU A 79 4.37 -0.52 9.59
N GLY A 80 3.18 -0.95 9.16
CA GLY A 80 2.64 -0.57 7.86
C GLY A 80 3.62 -0.91 6.74
N SER A 81 3.94 0.08 5.90
CA SER A 81 4.92 -0.04 4.81
C SER A 81 6.37 0.17 5.25
N THR A 82 6.62 0.69 6.45
CA THR A 82 7.96 1.04 6.94
C THR A 82 8.65 -0.18 7.53
N GLY A 83 9.87 -0.46 7.06
CA GLY A 83 10.76 -1.46 7.62
C GLY A 83 11.71 -0.85 8.65
N TYR A 84 12.00 -1.57 9.71
CA TYR A 84 13.02 -1.22 10.68
C TYR A 84 14.00 -2.38 10.83
N VAL A 85 15.29 -2.07 10.91
CA VAL A 85 16.35 -3.07 11.00
C VAL A 85 17.18 -2.79 12.23
N LEU A 86 17.24 -3.76 13.12
CA LEU A 86 18.14 -3.76 14.27
C LEU A 86 19.42 -4.52 13.90
N ASN A 87 20.57 -3.86 14.05
CA ASN A 87 21.86 -4.53 14.04
C ASN A 87 22.18 -5.01 15.46
N GLN A 88 22.12 -6.33 15.67
CA GLN A 88 22.30 -6.92 16.99
C GLN A 88 23.75 -6.84 17.51
N ARG A 89 24.71 -6.44 16.66
CA ARG A 89 26.12 -6.31 17.04
C ARG A 89 26.39 -5.03 17.83
N ASP A 90 25.85 -3.92 17.35
CA ASP A 90 26.10 -2.58 17.93
C ASP A 90 24.83 -1.93 18.49
N GLY A 91 23.66 -2.52 18.26
CA GLY A 91 22.36 -2.06 18.73
C GLY A 91 21.76 -0.89 17.95
N SER A 92 22.38 -0.52 16.83
CA SER A 92 21.88 0.53 15.94
C SER A 92 20.62 0.09 15.20
N VAL A 93 19.72 1.05 14.97
CA VAL A 93 18.47 0.84 14.25
C VAL A 93 18.47 1.69 12.99
N VAL A 94 18.09 1.09 11.86
CA VAL A 94 17.88 1.78 10.58
C VAL A 94 16.41 1.67 10.21
N ARG A 95 15.79 2.79 9.85
CA ARG A 95 14.44 2.84 9.30
C ARG A 95 14.52 2.88 7.79
N VAL A 96 13.65 2.16 7.09
CA VAL A 96 13.50 2.19 5.64
C VAL A 96 12.05 2.55 5.31
N ASP A 97 11.86 3.68 4.64
CA ASP A 97 10.54 4.10 4.20
C ASP A 97 10.05 3.21 3.05
N GLY A 98 8.85 2.64 3.18
CA GLY A 98 8.32 1.74 2.15
C GLY A 98 7.98 2.43 0.82
N ALA A 99 7.74 3.74 0.82
CA ALA A 99 7.39 4.49 -0.38
C ALA A 99 8.62 5.04 -1.11
N THR A 100 9.67 5.45 -0.38
CA THR A 100 10.91 5.99 -0.97
C THR A 100 12.03 4.96 -1.08
N LEU A 101 11.98 3.88 -0.29
CA LEU A 101 13.03 2.87 -0.13
C LEU A 101 14.36 3.43 0.41
N GLU A 102 14.32 4.63 0.99
CA GLU A 102 15.51 5.28 1.53
C GLU A 102 15.76 4.84 2.98
N PRO A 103 16.98 4.36 3.30
CA PRO A 103 17.37 4.07 4.67
C PRO A 103 17.72 5.36 5.43
N SER A 104 17.31 5.44 6.69
CA SER A 104 17.73 6.49 7.61
C SER A 104 19.19 6.35 8.00
N THR A 105 19.75 7.37 8.63
CA THR A 105 20.99 7.22 9.38
C THR A 105 20.78 6.21 10.54
N PRO A 106 21.77 5.35 10.84
CA PRO A 106 21.67 4.43 11.98
C PRO A 106 21.56 5.20 13.30
N SER A 107 20.61 4.82 14.15
CA SER A 107 20.45 5.41 15.46
C SER A 107 21.62 5.05 16.40
N SER A 108 22.00 5.95 17.29
CA SER A 108 22.87 5.62 18.43
C SER A 108 22.05 4.91 19.52
N SER A 109 21.89 3.60 19.38
CA SER A 109 21.17 2.73 20.31
C SER A 109 22.06 1.55 20.66
N SER A 110 21.79 0.91 21.80
CA SER A 110 22.49 -0.29 22.27
C SER A 110 21.50 -1.44 22.48
N ALA A 111 20.44 -1.45 21.69
CA ALA A 111 19.33 -2.37 21.84
C ALA A 111 19.63 -3.74 21.25
N ASP A 112 19.02 -4.77 21.81
CA ASP A 112 19.01 -6.12 21.28
C ASP A 112 17.59 -6.59 20.88
N ARG A 113 16.56 -5.82 21.25
CA ARG A 113 15.16 -6.01 20.83
C ARG A 113 14.54 -4.69 20.37
N LEU A 114 13.60 -4.78 19.42
CA LEU A 114 12.97 -3.64 18.76
C LEU A 114 11.46 -3.88 18.61
N PHE A 115 10.66 -2.88 18.99
CA PHE A 115 9.20 -2.95 18.93
C PHE A 115 8.62 -1.67 18.33
N PRO A 116 8.36 -1.62 17.01
CA PRO A 116 7.77 -0.45 16.37
C PRO A 116 6.25 -0.39 16.59
N THR A 117 5.75 0.79 16.96
CA THR A 117 4.32 1.07 17.13
C THR A 117 3.97 2.38 16.43
N VAL A 118 2.67 2.65 16.24
CA VAL A 118 2.23 3.93 15.64
C VAL A 118 2.60 5.15 16.51
N HIS A 119 2.89 4.95 17.80
CA HIS A 119 3.19 6.02 18.75
C HIS A 119 4.69 6.22 18.99
N ALA A 120 5.46 5.13 19.03
CA ALA A 120 6.90 5.13 19.28
C ALA A 120 7.55 3.84 18.76
N VAL A 121 8.84 3.91 18.44
CA VAL A 121 9.69 2.74 18.25
C VAL A 121 10.45 2.50 19.56
N TYR A 122 10.12 1.41 20.25
CA TYR A 122 10.79 1.08 21.51
C TYR A 122 12.04 0.25 21.22
N THR A 123 13.20 0.77 21.60
CA THR A 123 14.46 0.04 21.58
C THR A 123 14.75 -0.46 22.99
N VAL A 124 15.07 -1.75 23.13
CA VAL A 124 15.27 -2.39 24.42
C VAL A 124 16.66 -3.01 24.46
N ASP A 125 17.43 -2.68 25.48
CA ASP A 125 18.62 -3.43 25.88
C ASP A 125 18.19 -4.39 27.00
N SER A 126 17.93 -5.64 26.62
CA SER A 126 17.40 -6.66 27.53
C SER A 126 18.38 -7.02 28.65
N SER A 127 19.68 -6.86 28.39
CA SER A 127 20.77 -7.20 29.31
C SER A 127 20.99 -6.15 30.40
N ARG A 128 20.84 -4.87 30.06
CA ARG A 128 20.93 -3.75 31.00
C ARG A 128 19.58 -3.30 31.54
N GLY A 129 18.48 -3.82 31.00
CA GLY A 129 17.14 -3.43 31.41
C GLY A 129 16.85 -1.98 31.07
N LEU A 130 17.24 -1.55 29.87
CA LEU A 130 17.10 -0.16 29.43
C LEU A 130 16.13 -0.08 28.26
N LEU A 131 15.11 0.75 28.39
CA LEU A 131 14.10 1.01 27.37
C LEU A 131 14.25 2.45 26.86
N THR A 132 14.34 2.65 25.55
CA THR A 132 14.35 3.99 24.96
C THR A 132 13.23 4.13 23.92
N PRO A 133 12.22 5.00 24.16
CA PRO A 133 11.23 5.32 23.14
C PRO A 133 11.82 6.31 22.13
N THR A 134 11.68 6.01 20.84
CA THR A 134 12.10 6.90 19.76
C THR A 134 10.94 7.22 18.81
N ASP A 135 11.05 8.36 18.13
CA ASP A 135 10.10 8.82 17.14
C ASP A 135 10.11 7.86 15.93
N PRO A 136 8.95 7.32 15.49
CA PRO A 136 8.91 6.34 14.41
C PRO A 136 9.37 6.85 13.04
N ALA A 137 9.33 8.17 12.80
CA ALA A 137 9.74 8.74 11.51
C ALA A 137 11.24 9.05 11.47
N THR A 138 11.78 9.58 12.56
CA THR A 138 13.14 10.14 12.63
C THR A 138 14.13 9.29 13.42
N LEU A 139 13.65 8.32 14.21
CA LEU A 139 14.41 7.58 15.22
C LEU A 139 15.06 8.46 16.30
N ALA A 140 14.63 9.72 16.43
CA ALA A 140 15.07 10.61 17.52
C ALA A 140 14.49 10.15 18.86
N THR A 141 15.25 10.25 19.95
CA THR A 141 14.76 9.84 21.28
C THR A 141 13.66 10.78 21.78
N LEU A 142 12.53 10.23 22.20
CA LEU A 142 11.38 10.99 22.72
C LEU A 142 11.54 11.41 24.19
N GLY A 143 12.55 10.86 24.88
CA GLY A 143 12.84 11.15 26.28
C GLY A 143 14.10 10.42 26.78
N PRO A 144 14.45 10.56 28.07
CA PRO A 144 15.55 9.80 28.66
C PRO A 144 15.21 8.30 28.70
N PRO A 145 16.21 7.40 28.60
CA PRO A 145 15.97 5.97 28.73
C PRO A 145 15.34 5.59 30.07
N HIS A 146 14.33 4.71 30.04
CA HIS A 146 13.68 4.18 31.23
C HIS A 146 14.39 2.93 31.73
N SER A 147 14.76 2.91 33.01
CA SER A 147 15.27 1.71 33.66
C SER A 147 14.13 0.76 34.03
N LEU A 148 14.27 -0.50 33.64
CA LEU A 148 13.38 -1.61 33.95
C LEU A 148 13.78 -2.34 35.25
N ALA A 149 14.83 -1.88 35.92
CA ALA A 149 15.33 -2.40 37.19
C ALA A 149 15.62 -3.93 37.19
N GLY A 150 16.04 -4.46 36.04
CA GLY A 150 16.42 -5.87 35.87
C GLY A 150 16.46 -6.24 34.39
N THR A 151 16.79 -7.49 34.10
CA THR A 151 16.84 -7.98 32.73
C THR A 151 15.45 -8.27 32.20
N VAL A 152 15.27 -8.13 30.89
CA VAL A 152 13.99 -8.40 30.25
C VAL A 152 13.91 -9.88 29.87
N GLU A 153 12.91 -10.58 30.40
CA GLU A 153 12.60 -11.95 29.97
C GLU A 153 11.83 -11.90 28.65
N ASP A 154 10.70 -11.19 28.67
CA ASP A 154 9.76 -11.16 27.57
C ASP A 154 9.18 -9.77 27.37
N ALA A 155 8.78 -9.46 26.13
CA ALA A 155 8.17 -8.20 25.79
C ALA A 155 7.26 -8.33 24.56
N ILE A 156 6.08 -7.71 24.64
CA ILE A 156 5.05 -7.72 23.61
C ILE A 156 4.45 -6.33 23.43
N VAL A 157 3.86 -6.08 22.27
CA VAL A 157 3.08 -4.87 21.99
C VAL A 157 1.62 -5.27 21.83
N ASP A 158 0.71 -4.62 22.57
CA ASP A 158 -0.72 -4.86 22.44
C ASP A 158 -1.36 -4.08 21.27
N SER A 159 -2.67 -4.25 21.04
CA SER A 159 -3.36 -3.61 19.90
C SER A 159 -3.38 -2.09 19.96
N ASP A 160 -3.24 -1.50 21.15
CA ASP A 160 -3.19 -0.04 21.35
C ASP A 160 -1.76 0.52 21.21
N GLY A 161 -0.78 -0.32 20.89
CA GLY A 161 0.61 0.08 20.74
C GLY A 161 1.36 0.26 22.06
N ARG A 162 0.86 -0.34 23.16
CA ARG A 162 1.56 -0.32 24.45
C ARG A 162 2.58 -1.43 24.50
N LEU A 163 3.79 -1.10 24.91
CA LEU A 163 4.83 -2.10 25.14
C LEU A 163 4.69 -2.65 26.56
N TRP A 164 4.50 -3.95 26.68
CA TRP A 164 4.52 -4.70 27.94
C TRP A 164 5.84 -5.43 28.08
N VAL A 165 6.44 -5.37 29.26
CA VAL A 165 7.77 -5.91 29.54
C VAL A 165 7.75 -6.66 30.87
N LEU A 166 8.27 -7.88 30.85
CA LEU A 166 8.39 -8.73 32.02
C LEU A 166 9.83 -8.78 32.52
N ASN A 167 10.01 -8.48 33.80
CA ASN A 167 11.31 -8.58 34.47
C ASN A 167 11.65 -10.06 34.77
N ARG A 168 12.82 -10.50 34.32
CA ARG A 168 13.29 -11.88 34.45
C ARG A 168 13.54 -12.32 35.88
N GLN A 169 14.11 -11.44 36.70
CA GLN A 169 14.50 -11.77 38.08
C GLN A 169 13.35 -11.69 39.07
N THR A 170 12.43 -10.74 38.88
CA THR A 170 11.37 -10.47 39.86
C THR A 170 10.00 -10.99 39.43
N GLY A 171 9.76 -11.15 38.12
CA GLY A 171 8.42 -11.42 37.60
C GLY A 171 7.50 -10.19 37.64
N ASP A 172 8.06 -9.00 37.87
CA ASP A 172 7.33 -7.74 37.78
C ASP A 172 6.99 -7.41 36.32
N LEU A 173 5.80 -6.87 36.12
CA LEU A 173 5.31 -6.41 34.83
C LEU A 173 5.38 -4.88 34.76
N ALA A 174 5.88 -4.34 33.67
CA ALA A 174 5.82 -2.92 33.37
C ALA A 174 5.22 -2.71 31.98
N TRP A 175 4.50 -1.61 31.78
CA TRP A 175 4.01 -1.26 30.45
C TRP A 175 4.09 0.23 30.16
N PHE A 176 4.20 0.55 28.86
CA PHE A 176 4.52 1.87 28.36
C PHE A 176 3.60 2.24 27.20
N LEU A 177 3.08 3.47 27.23
CA LEU A 177 2.48 4.13 26.07
C LEU A 177 3.23 5.45 25.85
N SER A 178 4.01 5.52 24.77
CA SER A 178 5.00 6.57 24.53
C SER A 178 6.03 6.66 25.67
N ASP A 179 5.93 7.64 26.56
CA ASP A 179 6.82 7.86 27.71
C ASP A 179 6.17 7.53 29.07
N ALA A 180 4.86 7.26 29.10
CA ALA A 180 4.12 6.98 30.32
C ALA A 180 4.36 5.54 30.80
N ARG A 181 4.91 5.38 32.00
CA ARG A 181 5.20 4.08 32.61
C ARG A 181 4.16 3.70 33.65
N HIS A 182 3.73 2.44 33.58
CA HIS A 182 2.96 1.76 34.62
C HIS A 182 3.67 0.45 35.03
N SER A 183 3.32 -0.10 36.19
CA SER A 183 3.90 -1.37 36.65
C SER A 183 3.03 -2.10 37.66
N ARG A 184 3.14 -3.42 37.67
CA ARG A 184 2.55 -4.35 38.62
C ARG A 184 3.63 -5.28 39.16
N ALA A 185 3.87 -5.21 40.47
CA ALA A 185 4.83 -6.08 41.14
C ALA A 185 4.29 -7.51 41.27
N ASN A 186 5.18 -8.51 41.27
CA ASN A 186 4.88 -9.94 41.42
C ASN A 186 3.79 -10.45 40.46
N ALA A 187 3.73 -9.88 39.25
CA ALA A 187 2.72 -10.23 38.26
C ALA A 187 2.79 -11.72 37.88
N GLY A 188 4.01 -12.23 37.63
CA GLY A 188 4.28 -13.63 37.36
C GLY A 188 5.38 -14.21 38.24
N THR A 189 5.64 -15.50 38.09
CA THR A 189 6.80 -16.18 38.67
C THR A 189 8.04 -15.89 37.83
N ALA A 190 9.11 -15.42 38.49
CA ALA A 190 10.38 -15.07 37.85
C ALA A 190 10.93 -16.22 36.99
N SER A 191 11.38 -15.88 35.76
CA SER A 191 11.92 -16.82 34.77
C SER A 191 11.00 -18.01 34.40
N LYS A 192 9.71 -17.96 34.77
CA LYS A 192 8.71 -19.00 34.51
C LYS A 192 7.43 -18.44 33.90
N THR A 193 7.43 -17.15 33.57
CA THR A 193 6.26 -16.46 33.01
C THR A 193 6.60 -15.92 31.63
N HIS A 194 5.66 -16.04 30.71
CA HIS A 194 5.76 -15.57 29.33
C HIS A 194 4.62 -14.60 29.02
N LEU A 195 4.85 -13.71 28.05
CA LEU A 195 3.90 -12.72 27.59
C LEU A 195 3.33 -13.10 26.22
N ALA A 196 2.05 -12.78 25.99
CA ALA A 196 1.39 -12.94 24.70
C ALA A 196 0.32 -11.85 24.52
N VAL A 197 -0.23 -11.74 23.30
CA VAL A 197 -1.35 -10.84 22.98
C VAL A 197 -2.56 -11.66 22.56
N SER A 198 -3.53 -11.85 23.44
CA SER A 198 -4.77 -12.58 23.15
C SER A 198 -5.90 -11.59 22.90
N ASP A 199 -6.51 -11.66 21.72
CA ASP A 199 -7.60 -10.75 21.31
C ASP A 199 -7.26 -9.26 21.55
N GLY A 200 -6.07 -8.87 21.09
CA GLY A 200 -5.54 -7.50 21.25
C GLY A 200 -5.05 -7.16 22.67
N ARG A 201 -5.25 -8.02 23.65
CA ARG A 201 -4.94 -7.75 25.07
C ARG A 201 -3.74 -8.56 25.59
N PRO A 202 -2.99 -8.03 26.56
CA PRO A 202 -1.85 -8.72 27.17
C PRO A 202 -2.29 -9.92 28.01
N THR A 203 -1.57 -11.03 27.84
CA THR A 203 -1.77 -12.28 28.58
C THR A 203 -0.47 -12.73 29.23
N LEU A 204 -0.54 -13.24 30.46
CA LEU A 204 0.57 -13.91 31.16
C LEU A 204 0.36 -15.41 31.18
N LEU A 205 1.31 -16.19 30.65
CA LEU A 205 1.38 -17.64 30.89
C LEU A 205 2.43 -17.92 31.96
N ASP A 206 2.01 -18.36 33.15
CA ASP A 206 2.90 -18.74 34.25
C ASP A 206 2.99 -20.26 34.36
N LEU A 207 4.16 -20.82 34.01
CA LEU A 207 4.43 -22.25 34.02
C LEU A 207 4.53 -22.84 35.43
N ALA A 208 4.91 -22.02 36.42
CA ALA A 208 5.01 -22.46 37.80
C ALA A 208 3.64 -22.52 38.48
N ARG A 209 2.76 -21.57 38.14
CA ARG A 209 1.37 -21.54 38.61
C ARG A 209 0.44 -22.43 37.78
N GLY A 210 0.82 -22.76 36.55
CA GLY A 210 0.00 -23.54 35.61
C GLY A 210 -1.24 -22.77 35.16
N THR A 211 -1.09 -21.47 34.92
CA THR A 211 -2.20 -20.55 34.61
C THR A 211 -1.88 -19.63 33.44
N ALA A 212 -2.89 -19.33 32.64
CA ALA A 212 -2.88 -18.20 31.71
C ALA A 212 -3.84 -17.12 32.24
N GLU A 213 -3.37 -15.88 32.35
CA GLU A 213 -4.09 -14.74 32.91
C GLU A 213 -4.25 -13.63 31.87
N LEU A 214 -5.49 -13.30 31.49
CA LEU A 214 -5.80 -12.17 30.63
C LEU A 214 -5.82 -10.88 31.46
N LEU A 215 -5.07 -9.88 31.04
CA LEU A 215 -4.91 -8.65 31.81
C LEU A 215 -5.73 -7.49 31.24
N ASP A 216 -6.24 -6.64 32.14
CA ASP A 216 -6.81 -5.34 31.79
C ASP A 216 -5.70 -4.41 31.27
N PRO A 217 -5.78 -3.88 30.04
CA PRO A 217 -4.68 -3.11 29.45
C PRO A 217 -4.38 -1.78 30.17
N GLN A 218 -5.35 -1.22 30.92
CA GLN A 218 -5.17 0.06 31.61
C GLN A 218 -4.54 -0.12 32.99
N THR A 219 -4.97 -1.14 33.72
CA THR A 219 -4.62 -1.34 35.13
C THR A 219 -3.60 -2.46 35.34
N GLY A 220 -3.42 -3.35 34.36
CA GLY A 220 -2.62 -4.56 34.48
C GLY A 220 -3.22 -5.61 35.42
N SER A 221 -4.48 -5.44 35.85
CA SER A 221 -5.19 -6.36 36.73
C SER A 221 -5.62 -7.61 35.97
N VAL A 222 -5.70 -8.76 36.66
CA VAL A 222 -6.23 -9.99 36.06
C VAL A 222 -7.72 -9.84 35.86
N VAL A 223 -8.17 -9.96 34.61
CA VAL A 223 -9.59 -10.00 34.25
C VAL A 223 -10.11 -11.43 34.27
N GLU A 224 -9.31 -12.35 33.73
CA GLU A 224 -9.65 -13.76 33.67
C GLU A 224 -8.41 -14.62 33.89
N SER A 225 -8.58 -15.79 34.51
CA SER A 225 -7.52 -16.77 34.72
C SER A 225 -8.02 -18.16 34.39
N ILE A 226 -7.26 -18.89 33.56
CA ILE A 226 -7.57 -20.27 33.16
C ILE A 226 -6.41 -21.20 33.54
N ARG A 227 -6.74 -22.44 33.93
CA ARG A 227 -5.75 -23.50 34.18
C ARG A 227 -5.20 -24.02 32.86
N VAL A 228 -3.89 -24.26 32.83
CA VAL A 228 -3.16 -24.75 31.65
C VAL A 228 -2.39 -26.01 32.05
N ASP A 229 -2.46 -27.07 31.23
CA ASP A 229 -1.68 -28.30 31.42
C ASP A 229 -0.24 -28.13 30.90
N VAL A 230 0.51 -27.24 31.55
CA VAL A 230 1.95 -27.03 31.34
C VAL A 230 2.73 -27.47 32.56
N ARG A 231 3.94 -27.95 32.35
CA ARG A 231 4.87 -28.35 33.41
C ARG A 231 5.88 -27.25 33.66
N THR A 232 6.37 -27.15 34.88
CA THR A 232 7.38 -26.16 35.29
C THR A 232 8.71 -26.29 34.51
N ASP A 233 9.00 -27.48 34.00
CA ASP A 233 10.20 -27.83 33.21
C ASP A 233 9.93 -27.86 31.70
N ASP A 234 8.69 -27.60 31.26
CA ASP A 234 8.39 -27.50 29.83
C ASP A 234 9.17 -26.33 29.22
N ARG A 235 9.76 -26.60 28.06
CA ARG A 235 10.25 -25.54 27.18
C ARG A 235 9.11 -25.14 26.26
N VAL A 236 8.66 -23.90 26.38
CA VAL A 236 7.54 -23.38 25.58
C VAL A 236 7.98 -22.22 24.71
N ALA A 237 7.32 -22.06 23.58
CA ALA A 237 7.24 -20.80 22.87
C ALA A 237 5.77 -20.35 22.88
N VAL A 238 5.54 -19.09 23.20
CA VAL A 238 4.20 -18.55 23.41
C VAL A 238 3.94 -17.46 22.39
N SER A 239 2.73 -17.44 21.85
CA SER A 239 2.27 -16.39 20.98
C SER A 239 0.80 -16.05 21.20
N GLY A 240 0.46 -14.86 20.76
CA GLY A 240 -0.88 -14.32 20.77
C GLY A 240 -1.74 -14.82 19.60
N SER A 241 -3.05 -14.78 19.80
CA SER A 241 -4.06 -15.19 18.83
C SER A 241 -5.34 -14.36 19.03
N ALA A 242 -6.13 -14.18 17.97
CA ALA A 242 -7.45 -13.55 18.07
C ALA A 242 -8.41 -14.38 18.95
N ARG A 243 -8.12 -15.67 19.14
CA ARG A 243 -8.94 -16.62 19.91
C ARG A 243 -8.42 -16.84 21.33
N GLY A 244 -7.15 -16.51 21.59
CA GLY A 244 -6.54 -16.80 22.88
C GLY A 244 -5.02 -16.84 22.87
N THR A 245 -4.45 -17.78 23.62
CA THR A 245 -3.00 -18.00 23.73
C THR A 245 -2.61 -19.30 23.05
N LEU A 246 -1.58 -19.23 22.20
CA LEU A 246 -0.97 -20.38 21.53
C LEU A 246 0.30 -20.77 22.28
N ILE A 247 0.42 -22.05 22.63
CA ILE A 247 1.53 -22.58 23.43
C ILE A 247 2.15 -23.77 22.70
N SER A 248 3.32 -23.54 22.10
CA SER A 248 4.15 -24.59 21.50
C SER A 248 5.00 -25.23 22.58
N ILE A 249 4.69 -26.45 22.98
CA ILE A 249 5.38 -27.18 24.06
C ILE A 249 6.45 -28.08 23.43
N ALA A 250 7.66 -27.55 23.29
CA ALA A 250 8.78 -28.17 22.60
C ALA A 250 9.26 -29.48 23.28
N SER A 251 9.25 -29.51 24.62
CA SER A 251 9.59 -30.70 25.43
C SER A 251 8.74 -31.91 25.06
N ARG A 252 7.45 -31.71 24.78
CA ARG A 252 6.47 -32.77 24.53
C ARG A 252 6.03 -32.87 23.06
N GLY A 253 6.43 -31.93 22.22
CA GLY A 253 6.03 -31.89 20.81
C GLY A 253 4.53 -31.63 20.63
N LEU A 254 3.96 -30.72 21.42
CA LEU A 254 2.52 -30.42 21.42
C LEU A 254 2.26 -28.96 21.08
N LEU A 255 1.13 -28.67 20.43
CA LEU A 255 0.51 -27.34 20.40
C LEU A 255 -0.73 -27.34 21.29
N MET A 256 -0.79 -26.40 22.22
CA MET A 256 -1.97 -26.14 23.03
C MET A 256 -2.55 -24.77 22.70
N VAL A 257 -3.87 -24.69 22.62
CA VAL A 257 -4.61 -23.43 22.38
C VAL A 257 -5.54 -23.21 23.56
N CYS A 258 -5.41 -22.06 24.21
CA CYS A 258 -6.18 -21.68 25.38
C CYS A 258 -7.00 -20.43 25.11
N GLU A 259 -8.32 -20.55 25.20
CA GLU A 259 -9.27 -19.49 24.86
C GLU A 259 -9.90 -18.94 26.15
N PHE A 260 -9.88 -17.61 26.31
CA PHE A 260 -10.51 -16.91 27.42
C PHE A 260 -12.03 -16.85 27.18
N GLY A 261 -12.83 -17.01 28.24
CA GLY A 261 -14.26 -17.33 28.20
C GLY A 261 -14.56 -18.82 28.01
N ALA A 262 -13.53 -19.64 27.81
CA ALA A 262 -13.62 -21.09 27.66
C ALA A 262 -12.48 -21.78 28.46
N SER A 263 -11.92 -22.88 27.93
CA SER A 263 -10.79 -23.58 28.53
C SER A 263 -9.75 -23.93 27.46
N CYS A 264 -8.57 -24.42 27.88
CA CYS A 264 -7.61 -24.98 26.94
C CYS A 264 -8.19 -26.18 26.19
N LYS A 265 -8.01 -26.18 24.87
CA LYS A 265 -8.39 -27.29 23.99
C LYS A 265 -7.42 -28.46 24.18
N ASN A 266 -7.86 -29.65 23.76
CA ASN A 266 -7.00 -30.83 23.74
C ASN A 266 -5.72 -30.56 22.93
N PRO A 267 -4.52 -30.85 23.46
CA PRO A 267 -3.27 -30.57 22.76
C PRO A 267 -3.14 -31.34 21.45
N VAL A 268 -2.63 -30.68 20.43
CA VAL A 268 -2.36 -31.27 19.12
C VAL A 268 -0.94 -31.82 19.11
N PRO A 269 -0.73 -33.12 18.88
CA PRO A 269 0.61 -33.67 18.73
C PRO A 269 1.22 -33.22 17.41
N LEU A 270 2.40 -32.61 17.49
CA LEU A 270 3.19 -32.16 16.35
C LEU A 270 4.36 -33.10 16.05
N GLY A 271 4.81 -33.95 16.99
CA GLY A 271 5.95 -34.83 16.74
C GLY A 271 6.36 -35.68 17.94
N SER A 272 7.53 -36.30 17.89
CA SER A 272 7.99 -37.31 18.85
C SER A 272 8.42 -36.79 20.24
N GLY A 273 8.22 -35.50 20.54
CA GLY A 273 8.84 -34.84 21.69
C GLY A 273 10.34 -34.60 21.49
N ALA A 274 10.90 -33.60 22.18
CA ALA A 274 12.28 -33.08 22.04
C ALA A 274 12.59 -32.23 20.78
N ALA A 275 11.57 -31.72 20.08
CA ALA A 275 11.74 -30.74 19.00
C ALA A 275 12.19 -29.35 19.54
N ASP A 276 12.67 -28.48 18.65
CA ASP A 276 12.88 -27.05 18.92
C ASP A 276 11.73 -26.26 18.28
N LEU A 277 10.57 -26.28 18.94
CA LEU A 277 9.37 -25.60 18.45
C LEU A 277 9.43 -24.09 18.78
N GLY A 278 9.13 -23.27 17.79
CA GLY A 278 9.05 -21.82 17.95
C GLY A 278 7.64 -21.29 18.19
N ALA A 279 7.54 -19.96 18.28
CA ALA A 279 6.29 -19.25 18.45
C ALA A 279 5.39 -19.48 17.24
N ALA A 280 4.14 -19.83 17.50
CA ALA A 280 3.19 -20.16 16.46
C ALA A 280 2.58 -18.89 15.86
N VAL A 281 2.34 -18.85 14.55
CA VAL A 281 1.70 -17.70 13.89
C VAL A 281 0.30 -18.06 13.41
N GLU A 282 -0.71 -17.30 13.83
CA GLU A 282 -2.10 -17.46 13.39
C GLU A 282 -2.34 -16.76 12.06
N VAL A 283 -3.07 -17.43 11.18
CA VAL A 283 -3.45 -16.95 9.84
C VAL A 283 -4.79 -17.57 9.43
N GLY A 284 -5.84 -16.75 9.46
CA GLY A 284 -7.22 -17.23 9.29
C GLY A 284 -7.55 -18.31 10.32
N ASP A 285 -8.08 -19.45 9.87
CA ASP A 285 -8.42 -20.60 10.73
C ASP A 285 -7.24 -21.55 11.03
N HIS A 286 -6.02 -21.15 10.70
CA HIS A 286 -4.84 -21.99 10.82
C HIS A 286 -3.78 -21.36 11.71
N VAL A 287 -2.94 -22.23 12.26
CA VAL A 287 -1.73 -21.85 12.97
C VAL A 287 -0.55 -22.57 12.33
N VAL A 288 0.53 -21.82 12.10
CA VAL A 288 1.80 -22.34 11.59
C VAL A 288 2.82 -22.38 12.73
N VAL A 289 3.28 -23.58 13.10
CA VAL A 289 4.25 -23.82 14.17
C VAL A 289 5.61 -24.19 13.58
N PRO A 290 6.67 -23.38 13.74
CA PRO A 290 7.98 -23.74 13.23
C PRO A 290 8.65 -24.80 14.11
N ASP A 291 9.30 -25.78 13.48
CA ASP A 291 10.21 -26.72 14.13
C ASP A 291 11.62 -26.51 13.56
N TYR A 292 12.44 -25.81 14.33
CA TYR A 292 13.79 -25.42 13.95
C TYR A 292 14.76 -26.60 13.97
N SER A 293 14.46 -27.65 14.72
CA SER A 293 15.32 -28.83 14.82
C SER A 293 15.32 -29.64 13.53
N THR A 294 14.28 -29.52 12.72
CA THR A 294 14.13 -30.26 11.46
C THR A 294 13.95 -29.36 10.24
N GLY A 295 13.85 -28.05 10.41
CA GLY A 295 13.69 -27.08 9.33
C GLY A 295 12.30 -27.13 8.68
N ARG A 296 11.25 -27.50 9.43
CA ARG A 296 9.88 -27.68 8.93
C ARG A 296 8.87 -26.79 9.64
N VAL A 297 7.65 -26.79 9.13
CA VAL A 297 6.49 -26.16 9.75
C VAL A 297 5.29 -27.10 9.89
N TRP A 298 4.67 -26.90 11.05
CA TRP A 298 3.38 -27.28 11.62
C TRP A 298 2.15 -26.55 11.11
N ILE A 299 1.41 -26.96 10.08
CA ILE A 299 0.12 -26.29 9.81
C ILE A 299 -1.00 -27.03 10.53
N VAL A 300 -1.61 -26.36 11.51
CA VAL A 300 -2.71 -26.87 12.34
C VAL A 300 -3.98 -26.09 12.03
N ASN A 301 -5.08 -26.79 11.83
CA ASN A 301 -6.40 -26.17 11.71
C ASN A 301 -7.01 -25.99 13.12
N LEU A 302 -7.37 -24.77 13.48
CA LEU A 302 -7.84 -24.39 14.83
C LEU A 302 -9.26 -24.85 15.15
N HIS A 303 -10.06 -25.18 14.12
CA HIS A 303 -11.41 -25.71 14.33
C HIS A 303 -11.37 -27.21 14.65
N THR A 304 -10.62 -27.97 13.84
CA THR A 304 -10.51 -29.42 14.01
C THR A 304 -9.45 -29.83 15.03
N MET A 305 -8.56 -28.91 15.42
CA MET A 305 -7.41 -29.16 16.30
C MET A 305 -6.56 -30.33 15.79
N ARG A 306 -6.24 -30.31 14.50
CA ARG A 306 -5.42 -31.32 13.82
C ARG A 306 -4.38 -30.68 12.94
N VAL A 307 -3.22 -31.33 12.85
CA VAL A 307 -2.23 -31.06 11.81
C VAL A 307 -2.89 -31.36 10.46
N VAL A 308 -2.98 -30.36 9.59
CA VAL A 308 -3.45 -30.50 8.22
C VAL A 308 -2.30 -30.65 7.24
N VAL A 309 -1.15 -30.02 7.53
CA VAL A 309 0.05 -30.13 6.70
C VAL A 309 1.32 -30.13 7.54
N GLU A 310 2.25 -30.98 7.14
CA GLU A 310 3.66 -30.95 7.55
C GLU A 310 4.49 -30.54 6.33
N ARG A 311 5.23 -29.42 6.42
CA ARG A 311 6.04 -28.94 5.29
C ARG A 311 7.48 -28.69 5.71
N LYS A 312 8.41 -29.41 5.09
CA LYS A 312 9.84 -29.12 5.19
C LYS A 312 10.17 -27.87 4.36
N LEU A 313 10.73 -26.85 5.00
CA LEU A 313 11.16 -25.59 4.36
C LEU A 313 12.66 -25.56 4.11
N PHE A 314 13.42 -26.20 5.00
CA PHE A 314 14.88 -26.27 4.96
C PHE A 314 15.35 -27.71 5.10
N ASP A 315 16.40 -28.08 4.37
CA ASP A 315 16.96 -29.43 4.43
C ASP A 315 17.86 -29.70 5.64
N ARG A 316 18.05 -28.68 6.47
CA ARG A 316 18.89 -28.67 7.67
C ARG A 316 18.14 -28.02 8.85
N PRO A 317 18.59 -28.23 10.09
CA PRO A 317 18.13 -27.43 11.22
C PRO A 317 18.46 -25.95 11.00
N VAL A 318 17.46 -25.08 11.10
CA VAL A 318 17.58 -23.62 10.92
C VAL A 318 16.62 -22.93 11.86
N ARG A 319 17.08 -21.89 12.57
CA ARG A 319 16.19 -20.94 13.26
C ARG A 319 15.79 -19.83 12.29
N PHE A 320 14.72 -20.07 11.54
CA PHE A 320 14.15 -19.13 10.58
C PHE A 320 13.05 -18.27 11.22
N GLU A 321 12.79 -17.12 10.61
CA GLU A 321 11.72 -16.20 11.00
C GLU A 321 10.41 -16.61 10.30
N LEU A 322 9.29 -16.48 11.00
CA LEU A 322 7.94 -16.54 10.44
C LEU A 322 7.27 -15.19 10.64
N LEU A 323 6.65 -14.68 9.59
CA LEU A 323 5.97 -13.38 9.57
C LEU A 323 4.60 -13.55 8.90
N THR A 324 3.58 -12.87 9.39
CA THR A 324 2.25 -12.85 8.76
C THR A 324 1.90 -11.46 8.26
N ARG A 325 1.38 -11.36 7.03
CA ARG A 325 0.89 -10.12 6.42
C ARG A 325 -0.30 -10.41 5.52
N ASP A 326 -1.42 -9.74 5.76
CA ASP A 326 -2.64 -9.80 4.93
C ASP A 326 -3.08 -11.22 4.55
N GLY A 327 -3.03 -12.14 5.53
CA GLY A 327 -3.44 -13.53 5.34
C GLY A 327 -2.38 -14.46 4.72
N LEU A 328 -1.16 -13.97 4.46
CA LEU A 328 -0.03 -14.75 3.94
C LEU A 328 1.02 -14.99 5.02
N VAL A 329 1.70 -16.14 4.94
CA VAL A 329 2.82 -16.49 5.83
C VAL A 329 4.12 -16.42 5.06
N PHE A 330 5.07 -15.63 5.55
CA PHE A 330 6.43 -15.56 5.01
C PHE A 330 7.36 -16.33 5.93
N TYR A 331 8.33 -17.03 5.34
CA TYR A 331 9.47 -17.58 6.05
C TYR A 331 10.76 -16.97 5.54
N ASN A 332 11.72 -16.78 6.43
CA ASN A 332 13.00 -16.16 6.11
C ASN A 332 14.12 -16.82 6.92
N ASP A 333 15.19 -17.28 6.27
CA ASP A 333 16.46 -17.56 6.94
C ASP A 333 17.33 -16.30 6.86
N PRO A 334 17.50 -15.51 7.94
CA PRO A 334 18.28 -14.27 7.92
C PRO A 334 19.73 -14.49 7.46
N ASP A 335 20.26 -15.69 7.66
CA ASP A 335 21.66 -16.01 7.43
C ASP A 335 21.91 -16.71 6.08
N SER A 336 20.93 -16.73 5.18
CA SER A 336 21.09 -17.18 3.79
C SER A 336 20.21 -16.39 2.81
N ASP A 337 20.24 -16.75 1.53
CA ASP A 337 19.34 -16.19 0.53
C ASP A 337 17.94 -16.82 0.57
N GLN A 338 17.74 -17.90 1.33
CA GLN A 338 16.50 -18.67 1.33
C GLN A 338 15.38 -17.98 2.13
N ALA A 339 14.32 -17.63 1.42
CA ALA A 339 13.06 -17.16 1.99
C ALA A 339 11.89 -17.69 1.15
N GLY A 340 10.67 -17.33 1.52
CA GLY A 340 9.51 -17.59 0.66
C GLY A 340 8.18 -17.30 1.31
N VAL A 341 7.14 -17.58 0.55
CA VAL A 341 5.73 -17.50 0.98
C VAL A 341 5.20 -18.93 1.13
N LEU A 342 4.56 -19.18 2.26
CA LEU A 342 3.92 -20.43 2.61
C LEU A 342 2.40 -20.25 2.56
N ASP A 343 1.75 -21.06 1.72
CA ASP A 343 0.30 -21.17 1.70
C ASP A 343 -0.20 -22.14 2.77
N LEU A 344 -1.47 -22.02 3.15
CA LEU A 344 -2.08 -22.87 4.20
C LEU A 344 -2.28 -24.32 3.75
N ASP A 345 -2.32 -24.57 2.44
CA ASP A 345 -2.27 -25.92 1.85
C ASP A 345 -0.84 -26.50 1.85
N GLY A 346 0.12 -25.76 2.42
CA GLY A 346 1.53 -26.08 2.51
C GLY A 346 2.27 -26.01 1.18
N HIS A 347 1.72 -25.34 0.17
CA HIS A 347 2.50 -24.97 -1.00
C HIS A 347 3.51 -23.87 -0.63
N VAL A 348 4.70 -23.92 -1.25
CA VAL A 348 5.81 -23.03 -0.94
C VAL A 348 6.24 -22.34 -2.21
N ARG A 349 6.16 -21.00 -2.22
CA ARG A 349 6.77 -20.14 -3.24
C ARG A 349 8.09 -19.62 -2.70
N ALA A 350 9.19 -20.27 -3.09
CA ALA A 350 10.51 -19.90 -2.64
C ALA A 350 10.97 -18.57 -3.27
N VAL A 351 11.63 -17.75 -2.47
CA VAL A 351 12.19 -16.44 -2.84
C VAL A 351 13.68 -16.46 -2.52
N SER A 352 14.51 -16.12 -3.51
CA SER A 352 15.93 -15.87 -3.29
C SER A 352 16.15 -14.38 -3.04
N LYS A 353 16.48 -14.03 -1.79
CA LYS A 353 16.63 -12.63 -1.35
C LYS A 353 17.77 -11.91 -2.04
N HIS A 354 18.84 -12.63 -2.38
CA HIS A 354 20.01 -12.14 -3.10
C HIS A 354 20.63 -13.29 -3.90
N VAL A 355 21.51 -12.99 -4.84
CA VAL A 355 22.21 -14.02 -5.62
C VAL A 355 23.07 -14.87 -4.66
N PRO A 356 22.92 -16.22 -4.64
CA PRO A 356 23.75 -17.07 -3.81
C PRO A 356 25.21 -17.03 -4.29
N THR A 357 26.14 -16.81 -3.37
CA THR A 357 27.57 -16.93 -3.65
C THR A 357 27.92 -18.40 -3.88
N LYS A 358 28.61 -18.73 -4.98
CA LYS A 358 29.04 -20.12 -5.27
C LYS A 358 29.87 -20.66 -4.09
N PRO A 359 29.68 -21.93 -3.67
CA PRO A 359 30.53 -22.54 -2.66
C PRO A 359 31.95 -22.70 -3.18
N ASP A 360 32.94 -22.17 -2.44
CA ASP A 360 34.36 -22.42 -2.67
C ASP A 360 34.68 -23.89 -2.35
N ASN A 361 34.68 -24.74 -3.37
CA ASN A 361 35.28 -26.06 -3.29
C ASN A 361 36.80 -25.91 -3.40
N ASN A 362 37.49 -25.66 -2.29
CA ASN A 362 38.90 -26.02 -2.13
C ASN A 362 39.37 -25.94 -0.67
N ARG A 363 39.42 -27.09 0.01
CA ARG A 363 40.64 -27.52 0.72
C ARG A 363 40.57 -28.94 1.26
N ALA A 364 41.49 -29.78 0.79
CA ALA A 364 42.18 -30.76 1.62
C ALA A 364 43.57 -31.02 1.00
N ALA A 365 44.64 -30.75 1.75
CA ALA A 365 46.00 -31.14 1.41
C ALA A 365 46.21 -32.64 1.73
N PRO A 366 47.20 -33.33 1.11
CA PRO A 366 48.44 -33.55 1.86
C PRO A 366 49.75 -33.58 1.04
N VAL A 367 50.81 -33.05 1.68
CA VAL A 367 52.21 -33.53 1.80
C VAL A 367 53.02 -33.85 0.53
N VAL A 368 54.14 -33.12 0.30
CA VAL A 368 55.54 -33.58 0.44
C VAL A 368 56.48 -32.38 0.15
N ASP A 369 57.44 -32.21 1.05
CA ASP A 369 58.59 -31.30 1.02
C ASP A 369 59.60 -31.65 -0.08
N SER A 370 60.21 -30.63 -0.71
CA SER A 370 61.67 -30.46 -0.73
C SER A 370 62.09 -29.25 -1.59
N HIS A 371 63.02 -28.50 -1.01
CA HIS A 371 63.71 -27.33 -1.52
C HIS A 371 64.46 -27.53 -2.84
N GLU A 372 64.51 -26.47 -3.69
CA GLU A 372 65.77 -25.95 -4.23
C GLU A 372 65.68 -24.48 -4.74
N VAL A 373 66.34 -23.61 -3.96
CA VAL A 373 67.09 -22.36 -4.22
C VAL A 373 67.10 -21.73 -5.64
N SER A 374 66.71 -20.44 -5.79
CA SER A 374 67.63 -19.27 -5.93
C SER A 374 67.01 -18.01 -6.60
N ARG A 375 67.08 -16.88 -5.87
CA ARG A 375 67.44 -15.47 -6.19
C ARG A 375 67.42 -15.00 -7.67
N GLN A 376 66.91 -13.81 -8.05
CA GLN A 376 67.44 -12.45 -7.78
C GLN A 376 66.50 -11.35 -8.41
N PRO A 377 66.74 -10.00 -8.30
CA PRO A 377 65.74 -8.97 -7.98
C PRO A 377 65.60 -7.78 -9.00
N LEU A 378 64.73 -6.81 -8.65
CA LEU A 378 64.48 -5.42 -9.20
C LEU A 378 65.77 -4.61 -9.57
N PRO A 379 65.79 -3.42 -10.27
CA PRO A 379 64.77 -2.33 -10.49
C PRO A 379 64.90 -1.65 -11.92
N PRO A 380 64.72 -0.31 -12.22
CA PRO A 380 64.07 0.88 -11.60
C PRO A 380 63.22 1.80 -12.58
N LYS A 381 62.69 2.90 -12.02
CA LYS A 381 62.08 4.11 -12.67
C LYS A 381 63.16 5.15 -13.08
N PRO A 382 62.92 6.10 -14.03
CA PRO A 382 63.09 7.54 -13.70
C PRO A 382 62.18 8.55 -14.45
N ASP A 383 62.03 9.73 -13.83
CA ASP A 383 61.35 10.97 -14.30
C ASP A 383 62.27 11.88 -15.15
N GLN A 384 61.71 12.80 -15.96
CA GLN A 384 62.17 14.18 -16.17
C GLN A 384 61.10 15.03 -16.90
N GLY A 385 60.92 16.30 -16.48
CA GLY A 385 59.82 17.19 -16.91
C GLY A 385 60.21 18.39 -17.78
N SER A 386 59.21 19.21 -18.16
CA SER A 386 59.28 20.67 -18.44
C SER A 386 57.96 21.21 -19.04
N LYS A 387 57.55 22.42 -18.61
CA LYS A 387 56.65 23.42 -19.27
C LYS A 387 57.58 24.53 -19.85
N PRO A 388 57.19 25.61 -20.61
CA PRO A 388 55.88 26.15 -21.08
C PRO A 388 55.86 26.75 -22.56
N ASP A 389 54.71 27.27 -23.06
CA ASP A 389 54.46 28.49 -23.91
C ASP A 389 53.15 28.37 -24.76
N ASN A 390 52.14 29.27 -24.64
CA ASN A 390 51.85 30.56 -25.36
C ASN A 390 51.49 30.38 -26.86
N THR A 391 50.42 30.90 -27.50
CA THR A 391 49.58 32.13 -27.39
C THR A 391 48.25 31.99 -28.23
N PRO A 392 47.26 32.95 -28.17
CA PRO A 392 45.84 32.89 -28.64
C PRO A 392 45.59 33.66 -30.00
N PRO A 393 44.38 34.18 -30.41
CA PRO A 393 42.94 33.82 -30.33
C PRO A 393 42.21 33.79 -31.73
N VAL A 394 41.08 33.08 -31.95
CA VAL A 394 40.10 33.41 -33.03
C VAL A 394 38.64 33.00 -32.66
N HIS A 395 37.69 33.86 -33.04
CA HIS A 395 36.25 33.98 -32.74
C HIS A 395 35.27 32.84 -33.16
N GLY A 396 34.31 32.55 -32.25
CA GLY A 396 32.85 32.31 -32.46
C GLY A 396 32.37 30.96 -33.03
N PRO A 397 31.07 30.56 -32.91
CA PRO A 397 29.92 31.17 -32.22
C PRO A 397 29.28 30.28 -31.11
N GLY A 398 28.53 30.92 -30.20
CA GLY A 398 27.37 30.44 -29.40
C GLY A 398 27.31 29.00 -28.84
N PRO A 399 26.99 28.80 -27.54
CA PRO A 399 26.59 27.49 -27.05
C PRO A 399 25.29 27.06 -27.73
N ARG A 400 25.38 25.98 -28.50
CA ARG A 400 24.24 25.20 -28.97
C ARG A 400 23.42 24.72 -27.78
N ILE A 401 22.11 24.80 -27.97
CA ILE A 401 21.07 24.09 -27.22
C ILE A 401 21.55 22.65 -26.96
N LYS A 402 21.83 22.31 -25.71
CA LYS A 402 21.77 20.92 -25.26
C LYS A 402 20.30 20.61 -25.03
N THR A 403 19.68 19.97 -26.00
CA THR A 403 18.49 19.15 -25.79
C THR A 403 18.89 18.03 -24.84
N ASP A 404 18.38 18.06 -23.61
CA ASP A 404 18.56 16.93 -22.69
C ASP A 404 17.76 15.72 -23.24
N PRO A 405 18.32 14.50 -23.25
CA PRO A 405 17.71 13.35 -23.89
C PRO A 405 16.45 12.90 -23.15
N PHE A 406 15.43 12.58 -23.94
CA PHE A 406 14.35 11.66 -23.64
C PHE A 406 14.69 10.69 -22.50
N ALA A 407 13.83 10.59 -21.49
CA ALA A 407 13.79 9.41 -20.64
C ALA A 407 13.87 8.16 -21.54
N PRO A 408 14.73 7.16 -21.25
CA PRO A 408 14.86 6.01 -22.14
C PRO A 408 13.47 5.40 -22.32
N PRO A 409 12.99 5.23 -23.57
CA PRO A 409 11.70 4.60 -23.81
C PRO A 409 11.72 3.24 -23.11
N ALA A 410 10.64 2.90 -22.40
CA ALA A 410 10.49 1.59 -21.77
C ALA A 410 10.87 0.52 -22.79
N THR A 411 11.89 -0.30 -22.47
CA THR A 411 12.39 -1.30 -23.40
C THR A 411 11.23 -2.24 -23.74
N PRO A 412 10.87 -2.37 -25.03
CA PRO A 412 9.73 -3.21 -25.39
C PRO A 412 9.99 -4.67 -25.00
N THR A 413 8.96 -5.32 -24.47
CA THR A 413 9.00 -6.72 -24.06
C THR A 413 8.22 -7.61 -25.03
N VAL A 414 8.61 -8.88 -25.10
CA VAL A 414 7.96 -9.92 -25.90
C VAL A 414 7.64 -11.11 -25.01
N ALA A 415 6.44 -11.67 -25.15
CA ALA A 415 5.98 -12.85 -24.44
C ALA A 415 5.88 -14.06 -25.38
N ILE A 416 6.26 -15.24 -24.88
CA ILE A 416 6.08 -16.53 -25.54
C ILE A 416 4.83 -17.21 -24.98
N THR A 417 3.91 -17.61 -25.85
CA THR A 417 2.76 -18.47 -25.56
C THR A 417 2.98 -19.83 -26.21
N ILE A 418 2.77 -20.93 -25.46
CA ILE A 418 2.92 -22.30 -25.96
C ILE A 418 1.57 -23.01 -25.80
N THR A 419 1.03 -23.50 -26.91
CA THR A 419 -0.26 -24.19 -26.99
C THR A 419 -0.03 -25.66 -27.39
N PRO A 420 -0.69 -26.65 -26.76
CA PRO A 420 -1.72 -26.50 -25.72
C PRO A 420 -1.19 -26.17 -24.33
N ARG A 421 0.10 -26.40 -24.05
CA ARG A 421 0.79 -26.11 -22.77
C ARG A 421 2.30 -26.34 -22.91
N ASP A 422 3.08 -25.98 -21.88
CA ASP A 422 4.54 -26.10 -21.82
C ASP A 422 5.09 -27.54 -21.61
N ARG A 423 4.27 -28.56 -21.92
CA ARG A 423 4.63 -29.97 -21.75
C ARG A 423 3.86 -30.90 -22.68
N GLY A 424 4.49 -32.01 -23.05
CA GLY A 424 3.85 -33.06 -23.84
C GLY A 424 4.74 -34.27 -24.03
N LEU A 425 4.40 -35.11 -25.00
CA LEU A 425 5.11 -36.35 -25.29
C LEU A 425 6.00 -36.18 -26.51
N VAL A 426 7.01 -37.06 -26.62
CA VAL A 426 7.88 -37.14 -27.80
C VAL A 426 7.03 -37.18 -29.09
N GLY A 427 7.25 -36.21 -29.99
CA GLY A 427 6.56 -36.08 -31.28
C GLY A 427 5.21 -35.36 -31.26
N ASP A 428 4.75 -34.88 -30.09
CA ASP A 428 3.58 -33.98 -30.02
C ASP A 428 3.90 -32.64 -30.69
N GLU A 429 2.89 -32.04 -31.32
CA GLU A 429 3.01 -30.74 -31.99
C GLU A 429 2.61 -29.60 -31.06
N PHE A 430 3.44 -28.57 -31.00
CA PHE A 430 3.21 -27.37 -30.20
C PHE A 430 3.16 -26.15 -31.11
N ASP A 431 2.19 -25.27 -30.88
CA ASP A 431 2.17 -23.93 -31.46
C ASP A 431 2.86 -22.95 -30.48
N LEU A 432 3.92 -22.29 -30.94
CA LEU A 432 4.67 -21.30 -30.17
C LEU A 432 4.48 -19.92 -30.79
N THR A 433 3.96 -18.98 -30.02
CA THR A 433 3.62 -17.62 -30.49
C THR A 433 4.35 -16.55 -29.70
N ALA A 434 5.00 -15.63 -30.40
CA ALA A 434 5.58 -14.41 -29.86
C ALA A 434 4.59 -13.26 -29.97
N SER A 435 4.39 -12.52 -28.87
CA SER A 435 3.46 -11.38 -28.81
C SER A 435 4.08 -10.20 -28.06
N THR A 436 3.64 -8.97 -28.39
CA THR A 436 4.10 -7.73 -27.75
C THR A 436 2.95 -6.72 -27.69
N PRO A 437 2.87 -5.89 -26.63
CA PRO A 437 1.94 -4.75 -26.58
C PRO A 437 2.40 -3.56 -27.44
N ALA A 438 3.59 -3.60 -28.03
CA ALA A 438 4.14 -2.54 -28.88
C ALA A 438 3.52 -2.53 -30.31
N VAL A 439 4.01 -1.64 -31.18
CA VAL A 439 3.53 -1.37 -32.57
C VAL A 439 3.58 -2.60 -33.52
N GLY A 440 3.98 -3.79 -33.04
CA GLY A 440 3.97 -5.07 -33.76
C GLY A 440 5.37 -5.65 -34.03
N ILE A 441 5.44 -6.96 -34.29
CA ILE A 441 6.68 -7.71 -34.53
C ILE A 441 6.95 -7.80 -36.05
N ALA A 442 8.13 -7.34 -36.48
CA ALA A 442 8.56 -7.43 -37.87
C ALA A 442 9.24 -8.78 -38.19
N THR A 443 10.13 -9.25 -37.31
CA THR A 443 10.76 -10.57 -37.45
C THR A 443 10.87 -11.26 -36.10
N ALA A 444 10.76 -12.59 -36.11
CA ALA A 444 10.94 -13.45 -34.94
C ALA A 444 11.73 -14.69 -35.36
N ARG A 445 12.81 -14.97 -34.63
CA ARG A 445 13.69 -16.13 -34.82
C ARG A 445 13.68 -16.97 -33.54
N TRP A 446 13.35 -18.24 -33.69
CA TRP A 446 13.19 -19.19 -32.59
C TRP A 446 14.35 -20.17 -32.55
N THR A 447 14.77 -20.53 -31.34
CA THR A 447 15.56 -21.73 -31.09
C THR A 447 14.83 -22.58 -30.06
N PHE A 448 14.80 -23.90 -30.26
CA PHE A 448 13.98 -24.80 -29.45
C PHE A 448 14.77 -25.61 -28.43
N GLY A 449 16.08 -25.35 -28.28
CA GLY A 449 16.94 -26.06 -27.33
C GLY A 449 17.35 -27.48 -27.75
N ASP A 450 16.89 -27.97 -28.90
CA ASP A 450 17.26 -29.27 -29.50
C ASP A 450 18.19 -29.15 -30.72
N GLY A 451 18.63 -27.93 -31.02
CA GLY A 451 19.49 -27.60 -32.16
C GLY A 451 18.73 -27.18 -33.43
N SER A 452 17.40 -27.22 -33.42
CA SER A 452 16.57 -26.71 -34.52
C SER A 452 16.18 -25.23 -34.31
N GLU A 453 15.89 -24.56 -35.43
CA GLU A 453 15.50 -23.15 -35.47
C GLU A 453 14.30 -22.94 -36.40
N ALA A 454 13.51 -21.89 -36.14
CA ALA A 454 12.41 -21.49 -37.01
C ALA A 454 12.27 -19.97 -37.08
N THR A 455 11.52 -19.48 -38.07
CA THR A 455 11.19 -18.06 -38.19
C THR A 455 9.70 -17.87 -38.38
N GLY A 456 9.16 -16.77 -37.85
CA GLY A 456 7.72 -16.47 -37.87
C GLY A 456 7.20 -16.07 -36.48
N THR A 457 6.13 -15.28 -36.42
CA THR A 457 5.51 -14.86 -35.14
C THR A 457 4.85 -16.02 -34.43
N THR A 458 4.30 -16.98 -35.18
CA THR A 458 3.81 -18.27 -34.70
C THR A 458 4.52 -19.38 -35.47
N VAL A 459 5.07 -20.35 -34.75
CA VAL A 459 5.79 -21.51 -35.31
C VAL A 459 5.27 -22.80 -34.70
N ARG A 460 5.37 -23.89 -35.46
CA ARG A 460 5.08 -25.24 -34.99
C ARG A 460 6.36 -26.00 -34.76
N HIS A 461 6.47 -26.70 -33.63
CA HIS A 461 7.63 -27.51 -33.33
C HIS A 461 7.25 -28.86 -32.69
N ARG A 462 8.12 -29.86 -32.90
CA ARG A 462 8.02 -31.22 -32.36
C ARG A 462 9.39 -31.64 -31.85
N TRP A 463 9.43 -32.20 -30.64
CA TRP A 463 10.66 -32.74 -30.07
C TRP A 463 10.69 -34.26 -30.18
N ASP A 464 11.77 -34.79 -30.76
CA ASP A 464 11.94 -36.23 -31.03
C ASP A 464 12.58 -37.00 -29.86
N ARG A 465 12.97 -36.31 -28.79
CA ARG A 465 13.59 -36.89 -27.60
C ARG A 465 12.97 -36.31 -26.33
N PRO A 466 12.89 -37.11 -25.25
CA PRO A 466 12.47 -36.59 -23.96
C PRO A 466 13.54 -35.66 -23.39
N GLY A 467 13.11 -34.62 -22.65
CA GLY A 467 13.99 -33.63 -22.05
C GLY A 467 13.29 -32.31 -21.72
N ASN A 468 14.00 -31.44 -21.00
CA ASN A 468 13.58 -30.06 -20.79
C ASN A 468 14.30 -29.17 -21.80
N PHE A 469 13.53 -28.51 -22.65
CA PHE A 469 14.02 -27.73 -23.77
C PHE A 469 13.79 -26.24 -23.52
N SER A 470 14.86 -25.45 -23.56
CA SER A 470 14.75 -23.99 -23.45
C SER A 470 14.44 -23.41 -24.83
N VAL A 471 13.17 -23.04 -25.03
CA VAL A 471 12.72 -22.27 -26.18
C VAL A 471 13.11 -20.82 -25.99
N SER A 472 13.74 -20.21 -27.00
CA SER A 472 14.04 -18.78 -27.01
C SER A 472 13.55 -18.12 -28.29
N VAL A 473 13.13 -16.86 -28.20
CA VAL A 473 12.77 -16.04 -29.36
C VAL A 473 13.51 -14.71 -29.34
N ALA A 474 14.22 -14.43 -30.44
CA ALA A 474 14.80 -13.13 -30.72
C ALA A 474 13.89 -12.41 -31.72
N THR A 475 13.40 -11.22 -31.38
CA THR A 475 12.49 -10.47 -32.26
C THR A 475 12.97 -9.05 -32.55
N THR A 476 12.61 -8.57 -33.74
CA THR A 476 12.76 -7.16 -34.14
C THR A 476 11.36 -6.59 -34.36
N LEU A 477 11.08 -5.43 -33.78
CA LEU A 477 9.80 -4.72 -33.96
C LEU A 477 9.70 -4.04 -35.32
N ILE A 478 8.49 -3.66 -35.72
CA ILE A 478 8.23 -2.87 -36.95
C ILE A 478 8.97 -1.52 -36.95
N THR A 479 9.30 -1.01 -35.76
CA THR A 479 10.12 0.20 -35.58
C THR A 479 11.62 -0.02 -35.86
N GLY A 480 12.04 -1.26 -36.14
CA GLY A 480 13.45 -1.63 -36.35
C GLY A 480 14.22 -1.93 -35.05
N GLN A 481 13.59 -1.82 -33.89
CA GLN A 481 14.21 -2.07 -32.59
C GLN A 481 14.30 -3.57 -32.28
N THR A 482 15.49 -4.04 -31.87
CA THR A 482 15.68 -5.38 -31.31
C THR A 482 15.32 -5.40 -29.82
N VAL A 483 14.60 -6.43 -29.39
CA VAL A 483 14.19 -6.60 -27.98
C VAL A 483 15.05 -7.67 -27.28
N PRO A 484 15.11 -7.67 -25.94
CA PRO A 484 15.72 -8.77 -25.18
C PRO A 484 15.12 -10.13 -25.56
N VAL A 485 15.96 -11.16 -25.65
CA VAL A 485 15.52 -12.53 -25.98
C VAL A 485 14.58 -13.04 -24.89
N ALA A 486 13.36 -13.43 -25.27
CA ALA A 486 12.43 -14.08 -24.36
C ALA A 486 12.69 -15.59 -24.35
N THR A 487 12.55 -16.23 -23.18
CA THR A 487 12.78 -17.67 -23.00
C THR A 487 11.63 -18.36 -22.26
N ARG A 488 11.35 -19.62 -22.60
CA ARG A 488 10.41 -20.52 -21.93
C ARG A 488 10.96 -21.94 -21.94
N THR A 489 10.64 -22.73 -20.93
CA THR A 489 11.02 -24.16 -20.89
C THR A 489 9.85 -25.02 -21.32
N VAL A 490 10.09 -26.01 -22.18
CA VAL A 490 9.13 -27.05 -22.56
C VAL A 490 9.62 -28.40 -22.07
N ALA A 491 8.78 -29.14 -21.35
CA ALA A 491 9.09 -30.48 -20.85
C ALA A 491 8.50 -31.57 -21.75
N ILE A 492 9.35 -32.45 -22.28
CA ILE A 492 8.95 -33.53 -23.18
C ILE A 492 9.23 -34.87 -22.50
N GLU A 493 8.18 -35.68 -22.35
CA GLU A 493 8.26 -36.99 -21.72
C GLU A 493 8.24 -38.12 -22.78
N PRO A 494 8.77 -39.32 -22.46
CA PRO A 494 8.63 -40.49 -23.32
C PRO A 494 7.17 -40.81 -23.63
N ARG A 495 6.85 -41.29 -24.85
CA ARG A 495 5.46 -41.64 -25.24
C ARG A 495 4.83 -42.73 -24.36
N ASP A 496 5.65 -43.57 -23.74
CA ASP A 496 5.27 -44.66 -22.84
C ASP A 496 5.25 -44.24 -21.36
N ALA A 497 5.45 -42.96 -21.05
CA ALA A 497 5.32 -42.45 -19.69
C ALA A 497 3.90 -42.74 -19.16
N PRO A 498 3.73 -43.31 -17.95
CA PRO A 498 2.39 -43.57 -17.41
C PRO A 498 1.67 -42.25 -17.09
N PRO A 499 0.34 -42.15 -17.30
CA PRO A 499 -0.41 -40.96 -16.93
C PRO A 499 -0.33 -40.69 -15.43
N ARG A 500 -0.24 -39.41 -15.06
CA ARG A 500 -0.19 -38.93 -13.68
C ARG A 500 -1.12 -37.75 -13.49
N ILE A 501 -1.79 -37.70 -12.35
CA ILE A 501 -2.53 -36.52 -11.92
C ILE A 501 -1.54 -35.60 -11.21
N LEU A 502 -1.40 -34.37 -11.68
CA LEU A 502 -0.50 -33.37 -11.09
C LEU A 502 -1.22 -32.48 -10.09
N ARG A 503 -2.41 -32.03 -10.46
CA ARG A 503 -3.21 -31.09 -9.68
C ARG A 503 -4.68 -31.27 -9.99
N LEU A 504 -5.50 -31.21 -8.95
CA LEU A 504 -6.93 -30.99 -9.05
C LEU A 504 -7.19 -29.53 -8.66
N THR A 505 -8.04 -28.85 -9.41
CA THR A 505 -8.47 -27.49 -9.09
C THR A 505 -9.99 -27.48 -9.03
N ILE A 506 -10.52 -27.01 -7.90
CA ILE A 506 -11.95 -26.82 -7.67
C ILE A 506 -12.12 -25.35 -7.28
N SER A 507 -12.91 -24.62 -8.06
CA SER A 507 -13.09 -23.18 -7.87
C SER A 507 -14.59 -22.82 -7.88
N PRO A 508 -15.10 -22.13 -6.85
CA PRO A 508 -14.40 -21.69 -5.63
C PRO A 508 -14.07 -22.86 -4.68
N THR A 509 -13.12 -22.65 -3.75
CA THR A 509 -12.68 -23.67 -2.77
C THR A 509 -13.67 -23.90 -1.62
N SER A 510 -14.58 -22.97 -1.37
CA SER A 510 -15.66 -23.07 -0.37
C SER A 510 -16.98 -22.59 -0.97
N PRO A 511 -17.58 -23.38 -1.89
CA PRO A 511 -18.81 -23.00 -2.56
C PRO A 511 -20.00 -22.93 -1.60
N ARG A 512 -20.97 -22.09 -1.90
CA ARG A 512 -22.31 -22.12 -1.27
C ARG A 512 -23.27 -22.96 -2.11
N VAL A 513 -24.34 -23.44 -1.48
CA VAL A 513 -25.47 -24.04 -2.20
C VAL A 513 -25.95 -23.07 -3.30
N GLY A 514 -26.16 -23.58 -4.50
CA GLY A 514 -26.59 -22.79 -5.67
C GLY A 514 -25.47 -22.12 -6.46
N GLN A 515 -24.22 -22.14 -5.97
CA GLN A 515 -23.08 -21.58 -6.68
C GLN A 515 -22.50 -22.56 -7.72
N GLN A 516 -22.12 -22.05 -8.90
CA GLN A 516 -21.43 -22.81 -9.94
C GLN A 516 -19.99 -23.10 -9.51
N VAL A 517 -19.61 -24.38 -9.52
CA VAL A 517 -18.29 -24.87 -9.12
C VAL A 517 -17.60 -25.47 -10.33
N LYS A 518 -16.42 -24.95 -10.66
CA LYS A 518 -15.59 -25.42 -11.76
C LYS A 518 -14.57 -26.44 -11.25
N PHE A 519 -14.55 -27.59 -11.92
CA PHE A 519 -13.62 -28.68 -11.67
C PHE A 519 -12.64 -28.78 -12.83
N SER A 520 -11.35 -28.87 -12.56
CA SER A 520 -10.34 -29.15 -13.58
C SER A 520 -9.21 -30.03 -13.05
N ALA A 521 -8.66 -30.87 -13.92
CA ALA A 521 -7.54 -31.74 -13.61
C ALA A 521 -6.36 -31.50 -14.56
N GLU A 522 -5.18 -31.32 -13.98
CA GLU A 522 -3.92 -31.25 -14.71
C GLU A 522 -3.26 -32.63 -14.74
N LEU A 523 -2.90 -33.09 -15.95
CA LEU A 523 -2.33 -34.42 -16.21
C LEU A 523 -0.95 -34.34 -16.86
N ALA A 524 -0.05 -35.26 -16.51
CA ALA A 524 1.22 -35.52 -17.20
C ALA A 524 1.33 -36.98 -17.63
N GLY A 525 2.37 -37.30 -18.41
CA GLY A 525 2.56 -38.62 -19.01
C GLY A 525 1.64 -38.88 -20.20
N GLY A 526 1.53 -40.16 -20.53
CA GLY A 526 0.76 -40.71 -21.63
C GLY A 526 -0.70 -40.29 -21.62
N LEU A 527 -1.34 -40.32 -22.79
CA LEU A 527 -2.78 -40.10 -22.90
C LEU A 527 -3.52 -41.26 -22.21
N PRO A 528 -4.48 -40.98 -21.33
CA PRO A 528 -5.26 -42.02 -20.69
C PRO A 528 -6.41 -42.52 -21.57
N ASP A 529 -6.80 -43.78 -21.38
CA ASP A 529 -7.94 -44.40 -22.06
C ASP A 529 -9.28 -43.92 -21.47
N HIS A 530 -9.30 -43.66 -20.16
CA HIS A 530 -10.50 -43.20 -19.45
C HIS A 530 -10.15 -42.18 -18.37
N LEU A 531 -11.03 -41.20 -18.24
CA LEU A 531 -10.98 -40.11 -17.27
C LEU A 531 -12.35 -40.06 -16.58
N GLU A 532 -12.37 -39.91 -15.26
CA GLU A 532 -13.63 -39.81 -14.54
C GLU A 532 -13.49 -38.99 -13.26
N TRP A 533 -14.28 -37.94 -13.15
CA TRP A 533 -14.62 -37.30 -11.90
C TRP A 533 -15.80 -38.01 -11.27
N THR A 534 -15.71 -38.32 -9.99
CA THR A 534 -16.82 -38.77 -9.16
C THR A 534 -16.89 -37.94 -7.90
N VAL A 535 -18.04 -37.31 -7.67
CA VAL A 535 -18.43 -36.68 -6.41
C VAL A 535 -19.64 -37.47 -5.88
N PRO A 536 -19.44 -38.40 -4.92
CA PRO A 536 -20.51 -39.26 -4.46
C PRO A 536 -21.74 -38.47 -4.01
N GLY A 537 -22.91 -38.83 -4.55
CA GLY A 537 -24.17 -38.16 -4.25
C GLY A 537 -24.40 -36.81 -4.96
N ALA A 538 -23.50 -36.38 -5.86
CA ALA A 538 -23.62 -35.10 -6.56
C ALA A 538 -23.45 -35.23 -8.09
N VAL A 539 -22.30 -35.70 -8.58
CA VAL A 539 -22.00 -35.71 -10.02
C VAL A 539 -20.94 -36.75 -10.40
N THR A 540 -21.08 -37.31 -11.61
CA THR A 540 -20.02 -38.05 -12.32
C THR A 540 -19.80 -37.40 -13.68
N SER A 541 -18.54 -37.17 -14.07
CA SER A 541 -18.19 -36.55 -15.35
C SER A 541 -16.96 -37.22 -15.96
N ASN A 542 -16.97 -37.45 -17.27
CA ASN A 542 -15.82 -37.96 -18.02
C ASN A 542 -15.00 -36.84 -18.69
N GLN A 543 -15.34 -35.58 -18.43
CA GLN A 543 -14.62 -34.43 -18.94
C GLN A 543 -13.45 -34.09 -18.02
N ARG A 544 -12.33 -33.63 -18.59
CA ARG A 544 -11.18 -33.15 -17.80
C ARG A 544 -11.51 -31.88 -17.01
N GLU A 545 -12.41 -31.07 -17.55
CA GLU A 545 -12.92 -29.84 -16.97
C GLU A 545 -14.44 -29.78 -17.16
N PHE A 546 -15.17 -29.45 -16.10
CA PHE A 546 -16.63 -29.30 -16.14
C PHE A 546 -17.10 -28.41 -14.98
N GLU A 547 -18.37 -28.01 -15.02
CA GLU A 547 -19.01 -27.22 -13.98
C GLU A 547 -20.17 -27.98 -13.34
N HIS A 548 -20.37 -27.77 -12.04
CA HIS A 548 -21.45 -28.38 -11.29
C HIS A 548 -21.96 -27.44 -10.19
N THR A 549 -23.24 -27.54 -9.85
CA THR A 549 -23.87 -26.75 -8.79
C THR A 549 -24.43 -27.68 -7.72
N PHE A 550 -24.00 -27.49 -6.47
CA PHE A 550 -24.49 -28.28 -5.34
C PHE A 550 -25.83 -27.72 -4.84
N THR A 551 -26.79 -28.61 -4.57
CA THR A 551 -28.15 -28.26 -4.11
C THR A 551 -28.34 -28.44 -2.60
N ALA A 552 -27.37 -29.05 -1.91
CA ALA A 552 -27.42 -29.27 -0.47
C ALA A 552 -26.07 -28.90 0.17
N PRO A 553 -26.07 -28.33 1.39
CA PRO A 553 -24.84 -28.10 2.12
C PRO A 553 -24.27 -29.43 2.63
N GLY A 554 -22.96 -29.47 2.81
CA GLY A 554 -22.28 -30.65 3.34
C GLY A 554 -20.84 -30.76 2.86
N THR A 555 -20.17 -31.79 3.36
CA THR A 555 -18.82 -32.14 2.93
C THR A 555 -18.88 -33.20 1.84
N TYR A 556 -18.38 -32.85 0.65
CA TYR A 556 -18.25 -33.74 -0.49
C TYR A 556 -16.77 -34.09 -0.71
N THR A 557 -16.52 -35.22 -1.37
CA THR A 557 -15.17 -35.62 -1.78
C THR A 557 -15.17 -35.81 -3.29
N ALA A 558 -14.55 -34.89 -4.02
CA ALA A 558 -14.33 -35.07 -5.44
C ALA A 558 -13.14 -35.99 -5.67
N THR A 559 -13.34 -37.04 -6.45
CA THR A 559 -12.30 -38.00 -6.81
C THR A 559 -12.14 -38.02 -8.32
N PHE A 560 -10.94 -37.68 -8.79
CA PHE A 560 -10.58 -37.84 -10.19
C PHE A 560 -9.82 -39.14 -10.39
N THR A 561 -10.25 -39.95 -11.35
CA THR A 561 -9.67 -41.24 -11.71
C THR A 561 -9.20 -41.19 -13.16
N VAL A 562 -7.98 -41.68 -13.38
CA VAL A 562 -7.36 -41.81 -14.70
C VAL A 562 -6.99 -43.28 -14.90
N THR A 563 -7.41 -43.86 -16.03
CA THR A 563 -7.11 -45.25 -16.41
C THR A 563 -6.36 -45.28 -17.73
N ALA A 564 -5.29 -46.06 -17.80
CA ALA A 564 -4.55 -46.37 -19.04
C ALA A 564 -4.07 -47.82 -19.01
N GLY A 565 -4.69 -48.67 -19.83
CA GLY A 565 -4.54 -50.12 -19.81
C GLY A 565 -4.79 -50.68 -18.40
N PRO A 566 -3.82 -51.40 -17.80
CA PRO A 566 -3.95 -51.92 -16.44
C PRO A 566 -3.73 -50.87 -15.35
N LEU A 567 -3.21 -49.68 -15.68
CA LEU A 567 -2.90 -48.65 -14.70
C LEU A 567 -4.16 -47.85 -14.34
N ARG A 568 -4.39 -47.66 -13.04
CA ARG A 568 -5.44 -46.78 -12.51
C ARG A 568 -4.87 -45.85 -11.44
N VAL A 569 -4.84 -44.56 -11.73
CA VAL A 569 -4.41 -43.49 -10.82
C VAL A 569 -5.63 -42.73 -10.33
N ARG A 570 -5.68 -42.38 -9.05
CA ARG A 570 -6.77 -41.55 -8.49
C ARG A 570 -6.23 -40.50 -7.55
N GLN A 571 -6.88 -39.34 -7.51
CA GLN A 571 -6.63 -38.27 -6.54
C GLN A 571 -7.97 -37.73 -6.06
N SER A 572 -8.06 -37.36 -4.78
CA SER A 572 -9.29 -36.85 -4.18
C SER A 572 -9.05 -35.50 -3.51
N GLN A 573 -10.07 -34.65 -3.51
CA GLN A 573 -10.07 -33.34 -2.85
C GLN A 573 -11.41 -33.13 -2.10
N PRO A 574 -11.39 -32.74 -0.82
CA PRO A 574 -12.61 -32.39 -0.10
C PRO A 574 -13.18 -31.06 -0.58
N ILE A 575 -14.50 -30.93 -0.51
CA ILE A 575 -15.25 -29.71 -0.81
C ILE A 575 -16.24 -29.51 0.33
N ILE A 576 -16.18 -28.35 0.98
CA ILE A 576 -17.16 -27.97 2.00
C ILE A 576 -18.15 -27.01 1.34
N VAL A 577 -19.36 -27.51 1.09
CA VAL A 577 -20.47 -26.72 0.57
C VAL A 577 -21.23 -26.14 1.76
N THR A 578 -21.25 -24.82 1.87
CA THR A 578 -21.95 -24.14 2.97
C THR A 578 -23.41 -23.85 2.61
N PRO A 579 -24.32 -23.71 3.59
CA PRO A 579 -25.72 -23.36 3.33
C PRO A 579 -25.87 -22.09 2.50
N GLU A 580 -26.98 -22.01 1.77
CA GLU A 580 -27.40 -20.77 1.11
C GLU A 580 -27.55 -19.65 2.15
N LEU A 581 -27.24 -18.41 1.77
CA LEU A 581 -27.46 -17.27 2.64
C LEU A 581 -28.97 -17.07 2.89
N PRO A 582 -29.36 -16.69 4.12
CA PRO A 582 -30.74 -16.33 4.40
C PRO A 582 -31.18 -15.17 3.51
N ALA A 583 -32.43 -15.22 3.03
CA ALA A 583 -33.03 -14.13 2.29
C ALA A 583 -33.33 -12.97 3.23
N ALA A 584 -32.86 -11.77 2.92
CA ALA A 584 -33.23 -10.56 3.65
C ALA A 584 -34.59 -10.03 3.19
N ALA A 585 -35.35 -9.48 4.12
CA ALA A 585 -36.65 -8.83 3.92
C ALA A 585 -36.67 -7.42 4.53
N CYS A 586 -37.62 -6.60 4.09
CA CYS A 586 -37.76 -5.23 4.59
C CYS A 586 -37.93 -5.17 6.11
N GLY A 587 -37.11 -4.35 6.77
CA GLY A 587 -37.09 -4.14 8.21
C GLY A 587 -36.17 -5.09 8.98
N ASP A 588 -35.51 -6.04 8.30
CA ASP A 588 -34.64 -7.01 8.96
C ASP A 588 -33.45 -6.35 9.69
N ILE A 589 -33.11 -6.96 10.83
CA ILE A 589 -31.87 -6.68 11.57
C ILE A 589 -30.92 -7.85 11.33
N LEU A 590 -29.93 -7.63 10.49
CA LEU A 590 -28.95 -8.62 10.07
C LEU A 590 -27.87 -8.77 11.15
N THR A 591 -27.86 -9.93 11.79
CA THR A 591 -26.82 -10.36 12.74
C THR A 591 -25.90 -11.44 12.14
N ALA A 592 -26.13 -11.81 10.88
CA ALA A 592 -25.34 -12.74 10.08
C ALA A 592 -25.48 -12.36 8.60
N SER A 593 -24.58 -12.85 7.74
CA SER A 593 -24.61 -12.57 6.31
C SER A 593 -25.93 -12.98 5.66
N ALA A 594 -26.40 -12.20 4.69
CA ALA A 594 -27.68 -12.38 4.02
C ALA A 594 -27.60 -11.97 2.55
N VAL A 595 -28.61 -12.39 1.78
CA VAL A 595 -28.73 -12.07 0.34
C VAL A 595 -30.14 -11.58 0.01
N LEU A 596 -30.27 -10.62 -0.91
CA LEU A 596 -31.56 -10.34 -1.54
C LEU A 596 -31.81 -11.34 -2.67
N LYS A 597 -33.02 -11.92 -2.69
CA LYS A 597 -33.45 -12.87 -3.74
C LYS A 597 -34.45 -12.28 -4.73
N SER A 598 -34.88 -11.06 -4.49
CA SER A 598 -35.81 -10.29 -5.32
C SER A 598 -35.72 -8.82 -4.94
N ASP A 599 -36.20 -7.95 -5.81
CA ASP A 599 -36.33 -6.52 -5.51
C ASP A 599 -37.27 -6.32 -4.30
N LEU A 600 -36.93 -5.36 -3.45
CA LEU A 600 -37.67 -5.03 -2.24
C LEU A 600 -38.13 -3.56 -2.26
N THR A 601 -39.44 -3.34 -2.15
CA THR A 601 -40.02 -2.02 -1.90
C THR A 601 -40.43 -1.90 -0.45
N CYS A 602 -39.63 -1.20 0.36
CA CYS A 602 -39.82 -1.13 1.80
C CYS A 602 -40.73 0.06 2.21
N PRO A 603 -41.83 -0.20 2.95
CA PRO A 603 -42.74 0.86 3.41
C PRO A 603 -42.25 1.57 4.68
N GLY A 604 -41.26 1.00 5.37
CA GLY A 604 -40.72 1.54 6.62
C GLY A 604 -39.66 2.62 6.41
N ASN A 605 -39.32 3.33 7.49
CA ASN A 605 -38.22 4.30 7.48
C ASN A 605 -36.84 3.64 7.31
N VAL A 606 -36.70 2.33 7.50
CA VAL A 606 -35.42 1.64 7.30
C VAL A 606 -35.65 0.40 6.47
N GLY A 607 -34.91 0.25 5.38
CA GLY A 607 -34.95 -0.92 4.51
C GLY A 607 -34.32 -2.13 5.21
N LEU A 608 -33.04 -2.06 5.56
CA LEU A 608 -32.29 -3.10 6.27
C LEU A 608 -31.39 -2.47 7.35
N THR A 609 -31.20 -3.16 8.48
CA THR A 609 -30.23 -2.77 9.51
C THR A 609 -29.17 -3.86 9.65
N ILE A 610 -27.89 -3.51 9.64
CA ILE A 610 -26.78 -4.42 9.97
C ILE A 610 -26.32 -4.09 11.39
N ALA A 611 -26.32 -5.09 12.28
CA ALA A 611 -26.11 -4.92 13.72
C ALA A 611 -25.07 -5.89 14.33
N ALA A 612 -24.27 -6.55 13.49
CA ALA A 612 -23.20 -7.44 13.94
C ALA A 612 -21.94 -7.28 13.09
N ASN A 613 -20.81 -7.76 13.64
CA ASN A 613 -19.52 -7.78 12.95
C ASN A 613 -19.51 -8.82 11.83
N ASP A 614 -18.62 -8.61 10.85
CA ASP A 614 -18.29 -9.57 9.78
C ASP A 614 -19.51 -10.02 8.95
N VAL A 615 -20.52 -9.15 8.84
CA VAL A 615 -21.73 -9.39 8.05
C VAL A 615 -21.50 -9.00 6.60
N VAL A 616 -21.81 -9.92 5.69
CA VAL A 616 -21.89 -9.66 4.25
C VAL A 616 -23.36 -9.58 3.84
N LEU A 617 -23.75 -8.44 3.30
CA LEU A 617 -25.04 -8.25 2.62
C LEU A 617 -24.80 -8.17 1.11
N ASP A 618 -25.13 -9.24 0.41
CA ASP A 618 -25.16 -9.26 -1.06
C ASP A 618 -26.57 -8.88 -1.53
N LEU A 619 -26.70 -7.78 -2.26
CA LEU A 619 -27.99 -7.35 -2.81
C LEU A 619 -28.39 -8.19 -4.05
N GLY A 620 -27.57 -9.14 -4.49
CA GLY A 620 -27.93 -10.15 -5.49
C GLY A 620 -28.23 -9.59 -6.89
N GLY A 621 -27.85 -8.34 -7.17
CA GLY A 621 -28.23 -7.59 -8.37
C GLY A 621 -29.66 -7.03 -8.31
N HIS A 622 -30.30 -7.06 -7.14
CA HIS A 622 -31.65 -6.58 -6.91
C HIS A 622 -31.69 -5.13 -6.41
N GLU A 623 -32.86 -4.52 -6.56
CA GLU A 623 -33.14 -3.17 -6.07
C GLU A 623 -33.77 -3.18 -4.67
N LEU A 624 -33.19 -2.41 -3.76
CA LEU A 624 -33.81 -2.01 -2.49
C LEU A 624 -34.31 -0.57 -2.62
N THR A 625 -35.62 -0.36 -2.55
CA THR A 625 -36.24 0.95 -2.76
C THR A 625 -37.36 1.25 -1.77
N THR A 626 -37.87 2.48 -1.76
CA THR A 626 -39.07 2.88 -1.03
C THR A 626 -39.97 3.76 -1.88
N ALA A 627 -41.30 3.51 -1.82
CA ALA A 627 -42.29 4.31 -2.53
C ALA A 627 -42.70 5.59 -1.76
N THR A 628 -42.36 5.67 -0.47
CA THR A 628 -42.79 6.76 0.42
C THR A 628 -41.62 7.26 1.26
N PRO A 629 -40.61 7.90 0.66
CA PRO A 629 -39.46 8.39 1.41
C PRO A 629 -39.88 9.46 2.42
N THR A 630 -39.41 9.29 3.66
CA THR A 630 -39.55 10.25 4.75
C THR A 630 -38.21 10.92 5.03
N ASP A 631 -38.20 11.99 5.82
CA ASP A 631 -36.96 12.66 6.26
C ASP A 631 -35.98 11.76 7.03
N HIS A 632 -36.45 10.60 7.51
CA HIS A 632 -35.64 9.62 8.25
C HIS A 632 -35.48 8.30 7.48
N SER A 633 -35.84 8.28 6.19
CA SER A 633 -35.80 7.05 5.41
C SER A 633 -34.37 6.66 5.03
N THR A 634 -33.94 5.48 5.46
CA THR A 634 -32.61 4.91 5.20
C THR A 634 -32.75 3.58 4.48
N GLY A 635 -32.04 3.37 3.36
CA GLY A 635 -32.05 2.09 2.67
C GLY A 635 -31.38 1.00 3.51
N ILE A 636 -30.08 1.16 3.75
CA ILE A 636 -29.29 0.26 4.59
C ILE A 636 -28.66 1.07 5.72
N ARG A 637 -28.87 0.63 6.95
CA ARG A 637 -28.34 1.28 8.15
C ARG A 637 -27.33 0.38 8.83
N VAL A 638 -26.17 0.93 9.16
CA VAL A 638 -25.09 0.24 9.88
C VAL A 638 -24.79 1.07 11.14
N ASP A 639 -25.42 0.68 12.25
CA ASP A 639 -25.38 1.44 13.51
C ASP A 639 -24.72 0.62 14.62
N GLY A 640 -23.85 1.28 15.39
CA GLY A 640 -23.18 0.72 16.57
C GLY A 640 -21.71 0.44 16.33
N PRO A 641 -20.94 0.04 17.36
CA PRO A 641 -19.55 -0.37 17.19
C PRO A 641 -19.51 -1.72 16.47
N VAL A 642 -19.78 -1.71 15.17
CA VAL A 642 -19.71 -2.87 14.28
C VAL A 642 -18.55 -2.74 13.32
N SER A 643 -17.92 -3.88 13.02
CA SER A 643 -16.76 -3.96 12.14
C SER A 643 -16.82 -5.05 11.10
N GLY A 644 -16.11 -4.88 9.98
CA GLY A 644 -15.97 -5.94 8.96
C GLY A 644 -17.22 -6.12 8.08
N VAL A 645 -18.06 -5.09 7.96
CA VAL A 645 -19.29 -5.16 7.16
C VAL A 645 -18.97 -5.04 5.67
N THR A 646 -19.55 -5.91 4.84
CA THR A 646 -19.52 -5.79 3.38
C THR A 646 -20.92 -5.65 2.82
N ILE A 647 -21.15 -4.67 1.96
CA ILE A 647 -22.39 -4.47 1.22
C ILE A 647 -22.06 -4.50 -0.28
N GLU A 648 -22.67 -5.36 -1.07
CA GLU A 648 -22.28 -5.50 -2.47
C GLU A 648 -23.41 -5.78 -3.45
N ASN A 649 -23.15 -5.51 -4.72
CA ASN A 649 -23.88 -6.04 -5.87
C ASN A 649 -25.40 -5.75 -5.90
N GLY A 650 -25.79 -4.51 -6.16
CA GLY A 650 -27.20 -4.17 -6.39
C GLY A 650 -27.47 -2.67 -6.36
N ASP A 651 -28.75 -2.32 -6.28
CA ASP A 651 -29.22 -0.94 -6.34
C ASP A 651 -29.93 -0.55 -5.04
N VAL A 652 -29.68 0.67 -4.54
CA VAL A 652 -30.43 1.23 -3.40
C VAL A 652 -30.92 2.63 -3.77
N THR A 653 -32.23 2.79 -3.92
CA THR A 653 -32.83 3.97 -4.54
C THR A 653 -33.96 4.58 -3.72
N GLN A 654 -34.31 5.83 -4.01
CA GLN A 654 -35.45 6.59 -3.46
C GLN A 654 -35.43 6.88 -1.96
N PHE A 655 -34.65 6.18 -1.14
CA PHE A 655 -34.47 6.53 0.28
C PHE A 655 -33.87 7.93 0.43
N LYS A 656 -34.21 8.60 1.53
CA LYS A 656 -33.60 9.90 1.86
C LYS A 656 -32.09 9.76 2.07
N THR A 657 -31.67 8.67 2.71
CA THR A 657 -30.28 8.22 2.75
C THR A 657 -30.17 6.80 2.19
N GLY A 658 -29.31 6.56 1.21
CA GLY A 658 -29.14 5.21 0.64
C GLY A 658 -28.51 4.26 1.66
N ILE A 659 -27.26 4.56 2.04
CA ILE A 659 -26.55 3.86 3.11
C ILE A 659 -26.17 4.85 4.22
N ALA A 660 -26.56 4.57 5.47
CA ALA A 660 -26.16 5.36 6.64
C ALA A 660 -25.29 4.53 7.57
N MET A 661 -24.19 5.11 8.05
CA MET A 661 -23.23 4.46 8.94
C MET A 661 -22.90 5.37 10.12
N ALA A 662 -22.93 4.83 11.34
CA ALA A 662 -22.59 5.58 12.54
C ALA A 662 -21.75 4.76 13.54
N ASP A 663 -20.60 5.31 13.94
CA ASP A 663 -19.66 4.73 14.90
C ASP A 663 -19.12 3.34 14.51
N VAL A 664 -18.79 3.15 13.23
CA VAL A 664 -18.38 1.87 12.62
C VAL A 664 -16.91 1.85 12.19
N THR A 665 -16.33 0.65 12.03
CA THR A 665 -14.98 0.47 11.49
C THR A 665 -14.90 -0.59 10.38
N GLY A 666 -14.16 -0.35 9.31
CA GLY A 666 -13.93 -1.36 8.26
C GLY A 666 -15.19 -1.78 7.51
N VAL A 667 -15.86 -0.82 6.86
CA VAL A 667 -17.01 -1.09 5.99
C VAL A 667 -16.56 -1.09 4.53
N LYS A 668 -16.87 -2.17 3.79
CA LYS A 668 -16.66 -2.25 2.35
C LYS A 668 -17.99 -2.16 1.62
N VAL A 669 -18.07 -1.28 0.63
CA VAL A 669 -19.19 -1.22 -0.31
C VAL A 669 -18.65 -1.45 -1.71
N SER A 670 -19.17 -2.44 -2.45
CA SER A 670 -18.67 -2.73 -3.79
C SER A 670 -19.75 -3.04 -4.82
N LYS A 671 -19.64 -2.44 -6.01
CA LYS A 671 -20.59 -2.65 -7.13
C LYS A 671 -22.04 -2.35 -6.74
N VAL A 672 -22.25 -1.30 -5.95
CA VAL A 672 -23.57 -0.83 -5.55
C VAL A 672 -23.85 0.49 -6.25
N ASN A 673 -25.05 0.65 -6.81
CA ASN A 673 -25.53 1.95 -7.27
C ASN A 673 -26.48 2.55 -6.24
N LEU A 674 -26.22 3.80 -5.88
CA LEU A 674 -27.00 4.53 -4.89
C LEU A 674 -27.62 5.75 -5.56
N ALA A 675 -28.92 5.95 -5.36
CA ALA A 675 -29.64 7.12 -5.86
C ALA A 675 -30.68 7.56 -4.83
N SER A 676 -30.25 8.36 -3.87
CA SER A 676 -31.12 8.92 -2.83
C SER A 676 -32.12 9.92 -3.42
N SER A 677 -33.29 10.03 -2.78
CA SER A 677 -34.28 11.08 -3.09
C SER A 677 -33.91 12.43 -2.48
N SER A 678 -32.74 12.53 -1.85
CA SER A 678 -32.34 13.76 -1.18
C SER A 678 -32.03 14.87 -2.17
N GLU A 679 -32.62 16.04 -1.94
CA GLU A 679 -32.13 17.28 -2.53
C GLU A 679 -30.78 17.65 -1.92
N ALA A 680 -29.83 18.14 -2.73
CA ALA A 680 -28.49 18.49 -2.28
C ALA A 680 -28.43 19.60 -1.22
N GLY A 681 -29.55 20.31 -1.01
CA GLY A 681 -29.59 21.58 -0.30
C GLY A 681 -28.84 22.69 -1.06
N SER A 682 -29.02 23.95 -0.63
CA SER A 682 -28.08 25.03 -0.99
C SER A 682 -26.78 24.91 -0.23
N GLU A 683 -25.74 25.63 -0.65
CA GLU A 683 -24.44 25.74 0.04
C GLU A 683 -24.55 26.00 1.57
N TRP A 684 -25.61 26.71 1.99
CA TRP A 684 -25.88 27.09 3.38
C TRP A 684 -26.92 26.21 4.09
N SER A 685 -27.46 25.18 3.44
CA SER A 685 -28.49 24.31 4.01
C SER A 685 -27.85 22.99 4.49
N PRO A 686 -28.27 22.43 5.63
CA PRO A 686 -27.85 21.09 6.03
C PRO A 686 -28.33 20.07 4.99
N ILE A 687 -27.43 19.18 4.57
CA ILE A 687 -27.78 17.98 3.81
C ILE A 687 -28.58 17.08 4.76
N LYS A 688 -29.86 16.85 4.46
CA LYS A 688 -30.78 16.04 5.28
C LYS A 688 -30.79 14.55 4.89
N GLY A 689 -29.91 14.15 3.98
CA GLY A 689 -29.77 12.78 3.48
C GLY A 689 -28.81 12.73 2.28
N ALA A 690 -28.21 11.59 2.01
CA ALA A 690 -27.21 11.40 0.96
C ALA A 690 -27.28 9.98 0.39
N ASP A 691 -26.69 9.75 -0.78
CA ASP A 691 -26.57 8.39 -1.31
C ASP A 691 -25.83 7.50 -0.31
N ILE A 692 -24.74 8.04 0.26
CA ILE A 692 -24.05 7.43 1.39
C ILE A 692 -23.67 8.48 2.45
N ALA A 693 -23.93 8.16 3.72
CA ALA A 693 -23.59 9.01 4.85
C ALA A 693 -22.83 8.24 5.92
N GLY A 694 -21.79 8.86 6.48
CA GLY A 694 -20.99 8.29 7.56
C GLY A 694 -20.71 9.30 8.66
N ASP A 695 -20.82 8.86 9.90
CA ASP A 695 -20.57 9.66 11.09
C ASP A 695 -19.67 8.88 12.06
N ASN A 696 -18.44 9.35 12.29
CA ASN A 696 -17.38 8.56 12.95
C ASN A 696 -17.21 7.16 12.31
N ALA A 697 -17.25 7.09 10.98
CA ALA A 697 -17.10 5.86 10.21
C ALA A 697 -15.65 5.75 9.70
N LYS A 698 -14.90 4.78 10.21
CA LYS A 698 -13.45 4.65 9.89
C LYS A 698 -13.18 3.45 8.98
N GLY A 699 -12.19 3.57 8.10
CA GLY A 699 -11.82 2.49 7.19
C GLY A 699 -12.95 2.11 6.21
N VAL A 700 -13.75 3.10 5.77
CA VAL A 700 -14.79 2.88 4.76
C VAL A 700 -14.13 2.79 3.38
N ASN A 701 -14.41 1.73 2.63
CA ASN A 701 -13.89 1.53 1.28
C ASN A 701 -15.04 1.36 0.27
N LEU A 702 -15.11 2.26 -0.71
CA LEU A 702 -16.06 2.22 -1.81
C LEU A 702 -15.34 1.78 -3.09
N ASP A 703 -15.68 0.61 -3.62
CA ASP A 703 -15.03 0.02 -4.79
C ASP A 703 -16.02 -0.20 -5.93
N ALA A 704 -15.81 0.46 -7.07
CA ALA A 704 -16.73 0.44 -8.21
C ALA A 704 -18.19 0.78 -7.82
N VAL A 705 -18.36 1.78 -6.94
CA VAL A 705 -19.67 2.28 -6.49
C VAL A 705 -20.12 3.44 -7.37
N THR A 706 -21.43 3.55 -7.63
CA THR A 706 -22.02 4.69 -8.34
C THR A 706 -22.93 5.49 -7.41
N LEU A 707 -22.63 6.77 -7.17
CA LEU A 707 -23.42 7.67 -6.33
C LEU A 707 -24.14 8.69 -7.23
N ASN A 708 -25.40 8.45 -7.57
CA ASN A 708 -26.12 9.17 -8.64
C ASN A 708 -27.05 10.29 -8.15
N GLY A 709 -27.26 10.43 -6.85
CA GLY A 709 -28.14 11.42 -6.25
C GLY A 709 -27.55 12.83 -6.25
N ARG A 710 -28.38 13.78 -5.80
CA ARG A 710 -27.98 15.20 -5.68
C ARG A 710 -27.05 15.41 -4.48
N ALA A 711 -27.10 14.55 -3.46
CA ALA A 711 -26.13 14.53 -2.37
C ALA A 711 -25.33 13.21 -2.42
N PRO A 712 -24.26 13.11 -3.24
CA PRO A 712 -23.54 11.85 -3.41
C PRO A 712 -22.98 11.29 -2.09
N PHE A 713 -22.39 12.15 -1.25
CA PHE A 713 -21.97 11.68 0.07
C PHE A 713 -21.89 12.79 1.11
N LEU A 714 -21.99 12.37 2.38
CA LEU A 714 -21.78 13.18 3.57
C LEU A 714 -20.98 12.39 4.61
N PHE A 715 -19.74 12.79 4.88
CA PHE A 715 -18.91 12.22 5.95
C PHE A 715 -18.58 13.27 7.01
N ASP A 716 -18.78 12.93 8.28
CA ASP A 716 -18.64 13.81 9.45
C ASP A 716 -17.94 13.11 10.64
N ARG A 717 -17.61 13.88 11.69
CA ARG A 717 -16.95 13.43 12.95
C ARG A 717 -15.79 12.44 12.72
N ASP A 718 -14.66 12.89 12.18
CA ASP A 718 -13.43 12.08 12.02
C ASP A 718 -13.60 10.78 11.20
N SER A 719 -14.50 10.79 10.22
CA SER A 719 -14.70 9.66 9.30
C SER A 719 -13.53 9.49 8.32
N GLN A 720 -13.24 8.26 7.91
CA GLN A 720 -12.19 7.93 6.95
C GLN A 720 -12.75 7.10 5.81
N VAL A 721 -12.77 7.67 4.61
CA VAL A 721 -13.32 7.04 3.40
C VAL A 721 -12.30 7.02 2.25
N GLY A 722 -12.21 5.88 1.58
CA GLY A 722 -11.48 5.68 0.34
C GLY A 722 -12.42 5.23 -0.77
N MET A 723 -12.25 5.79 -1.97
CA MET A 723 -13.02 5.47 -3.16
C MET A 723 -12.08 4.99 -4.26
N THR A 724 -12.38 3.85 -4.87
CA THR A 724 -11.59 3.31 -5.99
C THR A 724 -12.51 2.94 -7.15
N GLY A 725 -12.15 3.34 -8.36
CA GLY A 725 -12.90 2.93 -9.58
C GLY A 725 -14.37 3.36 -9.58
N SER A 726 -14.74 4.35 -8.77
CA SER A 726 -16.14 4.71 -8.49
C SER A 726 -16.61 5.89 -9.34
N THR A 727 -17.91 6.13 -9.39
CA THR A 727 -18.52 7.31 -10.02
C THR A 727 -19.29 8.09 -8.97
N VAL A 728 -18.98 9.38 -8.81
CA VAL A 728 -19.56 10.26 -7.81
C VAL A 728 -20.30 11.40 -8.50
N GLY A 729 -21.61 11.44 -8.32
CA GLY A 729 -22.51 12.35 -8.99
C GLY A 729 -22.96 11.87 -10.37
N ASN A 730 -23.86 12.65 -10.97
CA ASN A 730 -24.51 12.35 -12.24
C ASN A 730 -24.36 13.56 -13.17
N PRO A 731 -23.89 13.37 -14.42
CA PRO A 731 -23.76 14.46 -15.40
C PRO A 731 -25.04 15.29 -15.58
N ALA A 732 -26.21 14.65 -15.54
CA ALA A 732 -27.50 15.33 -15.70
C ALA A 732 -27.88 16.20 -14.49
N LEU A 733 -27.34 15.90 -13.30
CA LEU A 733 -27.58 16.61 -12.04
C LEU A 733 -26.38 17.45 -11.60
N ARG A 734 -25.33 17.55 -12.43
CA ARG A 734 -24.04 18.15 -12.08
C ARG A 734 -24.18 19.54 -11.47
N SER A 735 -25.07 20.39 -11.99
CA SER A 735 -25.25 21.77 -11.51
C SER A 735 -25.98 21.88 -10.16
N GLU A 736 -26.46 20.77 -9.62
CA GLU A 736 -27.31 20.72 -8.44
C GLU A 736 -26.78 19.74 -7.40
N SER A 737 -25.60 19.14 -7.60
CA SER A 737 -25.08 18.10 -6.72
C SER A 737 -23.93 18.56 -5.82
N HIS A 738 -24.04 18.24 -4.53
CA HIS A 738 -23.13 18.68 -3.48
C HIS A 738 -22.69 17.51 -2.60
N ALA A 739 -21.37 17.30 -2.48
CA ALA A 739 -20.77 16.30 -1.61
C ALA A 739 -20.00 16.97 -0.45
N ARG A 740 -19.94 16.33 0.72
CA ARG A 740 -19.29 16.92 1.92
C ARG A 740 -18.37 15.95 2.64
N CYS A 741 -17.16 16.42 2.95
CA CYS A 741 -16.16 15.74 3.76
C CYS A 741 -15.73 16.64 4.92
N ARG A 742 -16.38 16.55 6.08
CA ARG A 742 -16.25 17.56 7.14
C ARG A 742 -15.93 16.98 8.51
N GLY A 743 -15.76 17.84 9.51
CA GLY A 743 -15.61 17.44 10.90
C GLY A 743 -14.35 16.63 11.19
N GLY A 744 -13.24 16.91 10.51
CA GLY A 744 -11.96 16.18 10.68
C GLY A 744 -11.82 14.96 9.79
N SER A 745 -12.85 14.68 8.99
CA SER A 745 -12.86 13.51 8.09
C SER A 745 -11.81 13.58 6.99
N SER A 746 -11.34 12.41 6.54
CA SER A 746 -10.46 12.25 5.39
C SER A 746 -11.17 11.50 4.27
N CYS A 747 -11.29 12.13 3.10
CA CYS A 747 -11.89 11.54 1.92
C CYS A 747 -10.86 11.41 0.81
N SER A 748 -10.62 10.18 0.37
CA SER A 748 -9.66 9.86 -0.67
C SER A 748 -10.32 9.18 -1.87
N ALA A 749 -9.83 9.44 -3.08
CA ALA A 749 -10.35 8.86 -4.30
C ALA A 749 -9.24 8.54 -5.31
N VAL A 750 -9.32 7.36 -5.91
CA VAL A 750 -8.37 6.86 -6.92
C VAL A 750 -9.15 6.32 -8.11
N LYS A 751 -8.77 6.66 -9.35
CA LYS A 751 -9.46 6.18 -10.56
C LYS A 751 -10.98 6.43 -10.51
N THR A 752 -11.39 7.54 -9.92
CA THR A 752 -12.80 7.87 -9.67
C THR A 752 -13.24 8.96 -10.64
N ALA A 753 -14.48 8.89 -11.13
CA ALA A 753 -15.08 9.92 -11.95
C ALA A 753 -16.00 10.79 -11.08
N PHE A 754 -15.86 12.11 -11.15
CA PHE A 754 -16.67 13.07 -10.41
C PHE A 754 -17.51 13.91 -11.39
N HIS A 755 -18.83 13.95 -11.18
CA HIS A 755 -19.79 14.75 -11.92
C HIS A 755 -20.69 15.51 -10.95
N LEU A 756 -20.15 16.59 -10.38
CA LEU A 756 -20.86 17.35 -9.35
C LEU A 756 -20.63 18.85 -9.41
N LYS A 757 -21.37 19.61 -8.61
CA LYS A 757 -21.15 21.06 -8.52
C LYS A 757 -20.02 21.33 -7.54
N ASN A 758 -20.20 20.91 -6.28
CA ASN A 758 -19.24 21.18 -5.21
C ASN A 758 -18.89 19.96 -4.36
N LEU A 759 -17.62 19.87 -3.97
CA LEU A 759 -17.13 18.99 -2.91
C LEU A 759 -16.44 19.83 -1.83
N ASP A 760 -17.07 19.96 -0.66
CA ASP A 760 -16.67 20.94 0.37
C ASP A 760 -16.40 20.31 1.75
N CYS A 761 -15.66 21.00 2.62
CA CYS A 761 -15.36 20.57 3.99
C CYS A 761 -16.08 21.34 5.12
N GLU A 762 -16.74 22.46 4.81
CA GLU A 762 -17.58 23.32 5.70
C GLU A 762 -17.12 23.55 7.17
N LEU A 763 -16.96 24.81 7.56
CA LEU A 763 -16.47 25.22 8.88
C LEU A 763 -17.47 24.97 10.03
N ARG A 764 -17.15 24.04 10.94
CA ARG A 764 -17.73 24.04 12.32
C ARG A 764 -16.73 24.48 13.41
N ALA A 765 -15.42 24.37 13.18
CA ALA A 765 -14.40 24.90 14.08
C ALA A 765 -13.02 25.03 13.38
N PRO A 766 -12.25 26.12 13.59
CA PRO A 766 -10.93 26.31 12.97
C PRO A 766 -9.85 25.31 13.40
N SER A 767 -10.10 24.50 14.44
CA SER A 767 -9.16 23.53 15.02
C SER A 767 -9.28 22.10 14.46
N VAL A 768 -10.36 21.77 13.74
CA VAL A 768 -10.60 20.42 13.20
C VAL A 768 -10.70 20.54 11.68
N GLN A 769 -9.78 19.89 10.97
CA GLN A 769 -9.63 20.11 9.53
C GLN A 769 -9.74 18.82 8.74
N SER A 770 -10.59 18.86 7.73
CA SER A 770 -10.80 17.73 6.81
C SER A 770 -9.83 17.73 5.65
N VAL A 771 -9.62 16.55 5.09
CA VAL A 771 -8.66 16.30 4.00
C VAL A 771 -9.38 15.71 2.80
N ILE A 772 -9.06 16.24 1.62
CA ILE A 772 -9.44 15.68 0.33
C ILE A 772 -8.18 15.27 -0.42
N ALA A 773 -8.11 14.02 -0.87
CA ALA A 773 -7.02 13.49 -1.66
C ALA A 773 -7.54 12.75 -2.90
N ILE A 774 -7.23 13.24 -4.10
CA ILE A 774 -7.70 12.68 -5.37
C ILE A 774 -6.48 12.33 -6.24
N ASP A 775 -6.39 11.09 -6.71
CA ASP A 775 -5.32 10.61 -7.59
C ASP A 775 -5.88 9.91 -8.82
N ASN A 776 -5.25 10.13 -9.98
CA ASN A 776 -5.53 9.44 -11.24
C ASN A 776 -7.04 9.37 -11.58
N SER A 777 -7.74 10.49 -11.40
CA SER A 777 -9.20 10.59 -11.46
C SER A 777 -9.67 11.58 -12.53
N ASP A 778 -10.96 11.53 -12.87
CA ASP A 778 -11.60 12.48 -13.79
C ASP A 778 -12.57 13.37 -13.01
N ILE A 779 -12.42 14.69 -13.15
CA ILE A 779 -13.05 15.66 -12.28
C ILE A 779 -13.83 16.68 -13.11
N ASP A 780 -15.15 16.52 -13.19
CA ASP A 780 -16.07 17.55 -13.68
C ASP A 780 -16.82 18.18 -12.50
N ALA A 781 -16.16 19.15 -11.86
CA ALA A 781 -16.67 19.93 -10.75
C ALA A 781 -16.44 21.44 -10.94
N ASP A 782 -17.24 22.27 -10.26
CA ASP A 782 -17.04 23.74 -10.23
C ASP A 782 -16.17 24.16 -9.02
N ASP A 783 -16.42 23.55 -7.86
CA ASP A 783 -15.67 23.79 -6.63
C ASP A 783 -15.18 22.47 -6.00
N ILE A 784 -13.90 22.43 -5.61
CA ILE A 784 -13.33 21.36 -4.79
C ILE A 784 -12.52 21.95 -3.65
N GLY A 785 -12.90 21.52 -2.46
CA GLY A 785 -12.11 21.69 -1.26
C GLY A 785 -12.36 23.00 -0.53
N ARG A 786 -13.52 23.64 -0.72
CA ARG A 786 -13.90 24.83 0.05
C ARG A 786 -13.81 24.52 1.55
N SER A 787 -13.05 25.33 2.29
CA SER A 787 -12.80 25.21 3.73
C SER A 787 -12.10 23.94 4.20
N CYS A 788 -11.35 23.24 3.34
CA CYS A 788 -10.60 22.06 3.74
C CYS A 788 -9.25 22.41 4.38
N GLY A 789 -8.73 21.56 5.26
CA GLY A 789 -7.35 21.70 5.73
C GLY A 789 -6.36 21.47 4.60
N THR A 790 -6.52 20.34 3.93
CA THR A 790 -5.63 19.91 2.85
C THR A 790 -6.45 19.45 1.65
N VAL A 791 -6.05 19.93 0.48
CA VAL A 791 -6.52 19.45 -0.82
C VAL A 791 -5.32 18.95 -1.60
N ALA A 792 -5.34 17.67 -1.97
CA ALA A 792 -4.35 17.06 -2.83
C ALA A 792 -5.04 16.51 -4.09
N ILE A 793 -4.63 16.97 -5.28
CA ILE A 793 -5.12 16.46 -6.56
C ILE A 793 -3.92 16.15 -7.43
N ILE A 794 -3.77 14.88 -7.81
CA ILE A 794 -2.56 14.36 -8.46
C ILE A 794 -2.94 13.52 -9.68
N ASN A 795 -2.16 13.64 -10.77
CA ASN A 795 -2.28 12.83 -11.99
C ASN A 795 -3.70 12.78 -12.59
N SER A 796 -4.52 13.80 -12.36
CA SER A 796 -5.95 13.78 -12.65
C SER A 796 -6.29 14.69 -13.84
N ARG A 797 -7.42 14.40 -14.49
CA ARG A 797 -8.05 15.30 -15.44
C ARG A 797 -9.10 16.12 -14.72
N ALA A 798 -9.13 17.42 -14.95
CA ALA A 798 -10.09 18.29 -14.31
C ALA A 798 -10.66 19.35 -15.25
N ARG A 799 -11.94 19.65 -15.06
CA ARG A 799 -12.55 20.91 -15.47
C ARG A 799 -12.21 22.00 -14.46
N ALA A 800 -12.20 23.28 -14.87
CA ALA A 800 -11.90 24.45 -14.04
C ALA A 800 -12.28 24.24 -12.56
N ILE A 801 -11.27 24.15 -11.70
CA ILE A 801 -11.44 23.90 -10.26
C ILE A 801 -11.30 25.21 -9.52
N THR A 802 -12.18 25.41 -8.56
CA THR A 802 -12.01 26.44 -7.55
C THR A 802 -11.83 25.85 -6.15
N ALA A 803 -10.82 26.33 -5.43
CA ALA A 803 -10.58 25.97 -4.03
C ALA A 803 -10.47 27.25 -3.20
N TRP A 804 -11.16 27.30 -2.07
CA TRP A 804 -11.27 28.50 -1.22
C TRP A 804 -11.08 28.14 0.25
N GLY A 805 -10.40 28.99 1.03
CA GLY A 805 -10.26 28.81 2.48
C GLY A 805 -9.49 27.55 2.88
N ILE A 806 -8.46 27.17 2.11
CA ILE A 806 -7.63 25.99 2.36
C ILE A 806 -6.31 26.33 3.05
N LYS A 807 -5.76 25.41 3.86
CA LYS A 807 -4.43 25.61 4.47
C LYS A 807 -3.29 24.99 3.66
N SER A 808 -3.54 23.94 2.89
CA SER A 808 -2.54 23.27 2.08
C SER A 808 -3.13 22.81 0.74
N LEU A 809 -2.44 23.15 -0.34
CA LEU A 809 -2.73 22.70 -1.71
C LEU A 809 -1.55 21.93 -2.27
N LEU A 810 -1.78 20.68 -2.68
CA LEU A 810 -0.87 19.90 -3.51
C LEU A 810 -1.57 19.61 -4.84
N PHE A 811 -1.09 20.22 -5.92
CA PHE A 811 -1.69 20.07 -7.24
C PHE A 811 -0.62 19.69 -8.25
N SER A 812 -0.51 18.40 -8.60
CA SER A 812 0.63 17.92 -9.38
C SER A 812 0.28 16.94 -10.50
N GLY A 813 0.89 17.11 -11.67
CA GLY A 813 0.75 16.17 -12.78
C GLY A 813 -0.65 16.16 -13.43
N ASN A 814 -1.47 17.19 -13.21
CA ASN A 814 -2.84 17.23 -13.68
C ASN A 814 -2.98 17.83 -15.08
N THR A 815 -4.04 17.48 -15.79
CA THR A 815 -4.49 18.15 -17.01
C THR A 815 -5.79 18.88 -16.74
N VAL A 816 -5.77 20.21 -16.86
CA VAL A 816 -6.91 21.08 -16.58
C VAL A 816 -7.34 21.76 -17.87
N SER A 817 -8.61 21.56 -18.24
CA SER A 817 -9.20 22.18 -19.43
C SER A 817 -10.71 22.27 -19.32
N THR A 818 -11.32 23.26 -19.97
CA THR A 818 -12.76 23.46 -19.97
C THR A 818 -13.45 23.03 -21.27
N ALA A 819 -12.74 22.34 -22.16
CA ALA A 819 -13.29 21.75 -23.40
C ALA A 819 -14.17 22.72 -24.22
N GLY A 820 -13.82 24.02 -24.26
CA GLY A 820 -14.52 25.06 -25.03
C GLY A 820 -15.46 25.97 -24.22
N ALA A 821 -15.74 25.66 -22.95
CA ALA A 821 -16.41 26.60 -22.06
C ALA A 821 -15.38 27.61 -21.50
N ARG A 822 -15.49 28.89 -21.86
CA ARG A 822 -14.61 29.94 -21.33
C ARG A 822 -14.94 30.19 -19.85
N ARG A 823 -14.18 29.57 -18.95
CA ARG A 823 -14.11 29.79 -17.49
C ARG A 823 -12.63 29.77 -17.09
N GLY A 824 -12.24 30.50 -16.04
CA GLY A 824 -10.90 30.41 -15.46
C GLY A 824 -10.80 29.30 -14.42
N ALA A 825 -9.63 28.69 -14.27
CA ALA A 825 -9.32 27.93 -13.05
C ALA A 825 -8.78 28.90 -11.99
N ALA A 826 -9.47 29.01 -10.86
CA ALA A 826 -9.05 29.88 -9.77
C ALA A 826 -8.65 29.03 -8.56
N MET A 827 -7.36 28.94 -8.27
CA MET A 827 -6.85 28.26 -7.08
C MET A 827 -6.60 29.30 -6.01
N SER A 828 -7.59 29.56 -5.17
CA SER A 828 -7.45 30.55 -4.11
C SER A 828 -6.96 29.93 -2.79
N GLY A 829 -5.71 30.22 -2.43
CA GLY A 829 -5.39 30.42 -1.02
C GLY A 829 -5.94 31.79 -0.62
N ASP A 830 -7.08 31.86 0.05
CA ASP A 830 -7.61 33.13 0.58
C ASP A 830 -7.01 33.48 1.97
N GLU A 831 -6.24 32.55 2.55
CA GLU A 831 -5.49 32.78 3.78
C GLU A 831 -4.00 33.00 3.47
N PRO A 832 -3.35 34.05 4.03
CA PRO A 832 -1.91 34.26 3.87
C PRO A 832 -1.04 33.08 4.31
N SER A 833 -1.57 32.19 5.15
CA SER A 833 -0.94 30.95 5.62
C SER A 833 -1.12 29.74 4.70
N THR A 834 -1.85 29.85 3.59
CA THR A 834 -2.04 28.74 2.66
C THR A 834 -0.68 28.34 2.06
N ARG A 835 -0.31 27.06 2.20
CA ARG A 835 0.87 26.47 1.55
C ARG A 835 0.49 25.90 0.20
N ILE A 836 1.16 26.34 -0.85
CA ILE A 836 0.86 26.01 -2.24
C ILE A 836 2.02 25.23 -2.86
N ARG A 837 1.73 24.06 -3.43
CA ARG A 837 2.64 23.32 -4.31
C ARG A 837 1.93 22.93 -5.58
N VAL A 838 2.28 23.60 -6.67
CA VAL A 838 1.69 23.36 -8.00
C VAL A 838 2.80 22.97 -8.97
N SER A 839 2.82 21.72 -9.42
CA SER A 839 3.93 21.22 -10.25
C SER A 839 3.54 20.30 -11.39
N GLY A 840 4.16 20.47 -12.57
CA GLY A 840 4.00 19.52 -13.67
C GLY A 840 2.59 19.43 -14.25
N ASN A 841 1.77 20.47 -14.11
CA ASN A 841 0.40 20.50 -14.62
C ASN A 841 0.32 21.10 -16.03
N SER A 842 -0.73 20.76 -16.76
CA SER A 842 -1.08 21.37 -18.05
C SER A 842 -2.43 22.09 -17.95
N PHE A 843 -2.44 23.38 -18.27
CA PHE A 843 -3.60 24.27 -18.24
C PHE A 843 -3.89 24.78 -19.64
N SER A 844 -5.03 24.41 -20.22
CA SER A 844 -5.33 24.77 -21.61
C SER A 844 -6.79 25.09 -21.90
N SER A 845 -6.99 25.98 -22.89
CA SER A 845 -8.31 26.36 -23.42
C SER A 845 -9.28 26.97 -22.39
N MET A 846 -8.74 27.66 -21.38
CA MET A 846 -9.51 28.36 -20.34
C MET A 846 -9.44 29.88 -20.52
N ASP A 847 -10.22 30.66 -19.77
CA ASP A 847 -10.05 32.13 -19.77
C ASP A 847 -8.75 32.53 -19.06
N VAL A 848 -8.58 32.01 -17.85
CA VAL A 848 -7.38 32.13 -17.02
C VAL A 848 -6.90 30.71 -16.74
N GLY A 849 -5.66 30.41 -17.08
CA GLY A 849 -5.09 29.08 -16.88
C GLY A 849 -4.98 28.72 -15.39
N MET A 850 -4.49 29.64 -14.57
CA MET A 850 -4.54 29.54 -13.12
C MET A 850 -4.54 30.95 -12.50
N GLU A 851 -5.41 31.19 -11.54
CA GLU A 851 -5.38 32.39 -10.68
C GLU A 851 -4.96 32.00 -9.25
N VAL A 852 -4.03 32.75 -8.66
CA VAL A 852 -3.59 32.59 -7.26
C VAL A 852 -3.82 33.90 -6.52
N ILE A 853 -4.72 33.90 -5.53
CA ILE A 853 -5.11 35.12 -4.81
C ILE A 853 -4.12 35.46 -3.69
N SER A 854 -3.77 34.50 -2.83
CA SER A 854 -2.79 34.64 -1.75
C SER A 854 -2.15 33.29 -1.39
N GLY A 855 -1.08 33.31 -0.59
CA GLY A 855 -0.41 32.10 -0.10
C GLY A 855 1.10 32.04 -0.37
N THR A 856 1.74 30.99 0.15
CA THR A 856 3.20 30.81 0.11
C THR A 856 3.57 29.45 -0.48
N GLY A 857 4.63 29.38 -1.26
CA GLY A 857 5.12 28.11 -1.81
C GLY A 857 5.59 28.21 -3.25
N GLU A 858 5.30 27.21 -4.06
CA GLU A 858 5.95 27.00 -5.36
C GLU A 858 4.97 26.65 -6.48
N ILE A 859 5.26 27.20 -7.67
CA ILE A 859 4.56 26.95 -8.93
C ILE A 859 5.65 26.63 -9.97
N VAL A 860 5.91 25.34 -10.19
CA VAL A 860 7.11 24.87 -10.90
C VAL A 860 6.79 23.89 -12.03
N GLY A 861 7.36 24.10 -13.22
CA GLY A 861 7.28 23.10 -14.28
C GLY A 861 5.90 22.93 -14.90
N ASN A 862 5.02 23.94 -14.84
CA ASN A 862 3.67 23.88 -15.40
C ASN A 862 3.62 24.43 -16.82
N THR A 863 2.65 23.97 -17.60
CA THR A 863 2.41 24.40 -18.98
C THR A 863 1.06 25.10 -19.09
N PHE A 864 1.05 26.31 -19.67
CA PHE A 864 -0.13 27.14 -19.88
C PHE A 864 -0.27 27.46 -21.36
N VAL A 865 -1.23 26.81 -22.02
CA VAL A 865 -1.33 26.81 -23.48
C VAL A 865 -2.71 27.26 -23.96
N ASN A 866 -2.75 28.23 -24.88
CA ASN A 866 -3.98 28.68 -25.54
C ASN A 866 -5.09 29.08 -24.57
N ASN A 867 -4.74 29.78 -23.47
CA ASN A 867 -5.73 30.39 -22.58
C ASN A 867 -6.13 31.78 -23.10
N ALA A 868 -7.42 32.10 -23.05
CA ALA A 868 -8.02 33.22 -23.76
C ALA A 868 -7.54 34.60 -23.25
N HIS A 869 -7.17 34.72 -21.97
CA HIS A 869 -6.67 35.97 -21.38
C HIS A 869 -5.25 35.86 -20.85
N VAL A 870 -5.02 34.98 -19.88
CA VAL A 870 -3.72 34.86 -19.22
C VAL A 870 -3.44 33.42 -18.81
N GLY A 871 -2.19 32.98 -18.94
CA GLY A 871 -1.75 31.68 -18.44
C GLY A 871 -1.80 31.61 -16.92
N LEU A 872 -1.03 32.46 -16.23
CA LEU A 872 -1.00 32.57 -14.77
C LEU A 872 -1.29 33.99 -14.31
N LEU A 873 -2.29 34.16 -13.46
CA LEU A 873 -2.69 35.42 -12.85
C LEU A 873 -2.37 35.41 -11.34
N LEU A 874 -1.57 36.37 -10.90
CA LEU A 874 -1.34 36.62 -9.47
C LEU A 874 -2.28 37.74 -8.99
N GLY A 875 -3.06 37.43 -7.96
CA GLY A 875 -4.06 38.30 -7.36
C GLY A 875 -3.48 39.28 -6.32
N ARG A 876 -4.37 39.91 -5.53
CA ARG A 876 -4.07 41.06 -4.65
C ARG A 876 -3.64 40.69 -3.22
N GLY A 877 -3.62 39.42 -2.85
CA GLY A 877 -3.36 38.98 -1.47
C GLY A 877 -1.87 38.94 -1.11
N ARG A 878 -1.58 38.77 0.20
CA ARG A 878 -0.22 38.53 0.69
C ARG A 878 0.26 37.18 0.17
N GLN A 879 1.37 37.20 -0.56
CA GLN A 879 1.90 36.00 -1.20
C GLN A 879 3.43 36.02 -1.21
N SER A 880 4.03 34.82 -1.15
CA SER A 880 5.47 34.61 -1.30
C SER A 880 5.68 33.34 -2.11
N LEU A 881 5.73 33.49 -3.44
CA LEU A 881 5.75 32.39 -4.39
C LEU A 881 7.10 32.27 -5.11
N GLN A 882 7.57 31.04 -5.29
CA GLN A 882 8.60 30.68 -6.26
C GLN A 882 7.92 30.23 -7.54
N ILE A 883 8.10 30.99 -8.63
CA ILE A 883 7.49 30.70 -9.93
C ILE A 883 8.62 30.41 -10.90
N SER A 884 8.83 29.14 -11.22
CA SER A 884 9.97 28.75 -12.04
C SER A 884 9.71 27.63 -13.03
N GLU A 885 10.46 27.63 -14.13
CA GLU A 885 10.45 26.53 -15.10
C GLU A 885 9.07 26.28 -15.74
N ASN A 886 8.17 27.28 -15.74
CA ASN A 886 6.87 27.19 -16.39
C ASN A 886 6.94 27.60 -17.87
N LEU A 887 6.09 27.00 -18.70
CA LEU A 887 5.91 27.31 -20.12
C LEU A 887 4.57 28.04 -20.34
N PHE A 888 4.62 29.20 -21.00
CA PHE A 888 3.45 29.98 -21.41
C PHE A 888 3.41 30.12 -22.92
N GLU A 889 2.51 29.42 -23.62
CA GLU A 889 2.44 29.43 -25.09
C GLU A 889 1.04 29.78 -25.63
N GLY A 890 0.97 30.72 -26.57
CA GLY A 890 -0.27 31.00 -27.33
C GLY A 890 -1.43 31.60 -26.52
N ASN A 891 -1.19 32.16 -25.34
CA ASN A 891 -2.23 32.76 -24.49
C ASN A 891 -2.58 34.19 -24.94
N GLY A 892 -3.80 34.65 -24.62
CA GLY A 892 -4.27 36.03 -24.84
C GLY A 892 -5.11 36.24 -26.11
N ASP A 893 -5.52 35.16 -26.78
CA ASP A 893 -6.22 35.17 -28.08
C ASP A 893 -7.73 35.43 -28.01
N GLY A 894 -8.31 35.56 -26.81
CA GLY A 894 -9.74 35.73 -26.60
C GLY A 894 -10.25 37.16 -26.76
N GLU A 895 -11.41 37.33 -27.41
CA GLU A 895 -12.22 38.56 -27.30
C GLU A 895 -12.54 38.89 -25.83
N ALA A 896 -12.47 40.18 -25.46
CA ALA A 896 -12.75 40.69 -24.12
C ALA A 896 -14.20 40.41 -23.67
N ARG A 897 -14.50 39.19 -23.21
CA ARG A 897 -15.86 38.83 -22.74
C ARG A 897 -16.03 38.92 -21.24
N MET A 898 -14.94 38.92 -20.48
CA MET A 898 -15.01 39.11 -19.04
C MET A 898 -14.93 40.62 -18.73
N GLU A 899 -15.75 41.09 -17.79
CA GLU A 899 -15.68 42.41 -17.15
C GLU A 899 -14.36 42.65 -16.37
N ILE A 900 -13.28 41.93 -16.72
CA ILE A 900 -11.92 42.23 -16.32
C ILE A 900 -11.56 43.55 -17.02
N LYS A 901 -11.70 44.66 -16.28
CA LYS A 901 -11.15 45.99 -16.61
C LYS A 901 -9.77 45.85 -17.27
N PRO A 902 -9.39 46.72 -18.23
CA PRO A 902 -8.24 46.53 -19.12
C PRO A 902 -6.97 46.20 -18.34
N GLY A 903 -6.65 44.92 -18.25
CA GLY A 903 -5.48 44.35 -17.60
C GLY A 903 -4.57 43.68 -18.64
N PRO A 904 -3.31 43.39 -18.28
CA PRO A 904 -2.34 42.79 -19.19
C PRO A 904 -2.72 41.35 -19.51
N ARG A 905 -2.73 41.01 -20.80
CA ARG A 905 -2.96 39.68 -21.36
C ARG A 905 -1.64 38.98 -21.69
N GLY A 906 -1.66 37.65 -21.77
CA GLY A 906 -0.55 36.84 -22.27
C GLY A 906 -0.09 35.76 -21.30
N GLY A 907 1.21 35.66 -21.01
CA GLY A 907 1.77 34.53 -20.26
C GLY A 907 1.50 34.59 -18.75
N LEU A 908 2.35 35.32 -18.03
CA LEU A 908 2.24 35.54 -16.57
C LEU A 908 1.95 37.02 -16.29
N SER A 909 0.94 37.27 -15.48
CA SER A 909 0.49 38.62 -15.13
C SER A 909 0.30 38.77 -13.62
N LEU A 910 0.80 39.87 -13.06
CA LEU A 910 0.45 40.34 -11.72
C LEU A 910 -0.62 41.43 -11.86
N SER A 911 -1.82 41.18 -11.33
CA SER A 911 -2.93 42.12 -11.43
C SER A 911 -2.69 43.36 -10.55
N TYR A 912 -2.45 44.52 -11.18
CA TYR A 912 -2.45 45.81 -10.50
C TYR A 912 -3.64 46.62 -10.99
N ASN A 913 -4.67 46.76 -10.16
CA ASN A 913 -5.71 47.74 -10.41
C ASN A 913 -5.80 48.71 -9.23
N GLN A 914 -5.26 49.91 -9.48
CA GLN A 914 -5.61 51.24 -9.00
C GLN A 914 -6.48 51.30 -7.74
N GLY A 915 -5.93 51.94 -6.70
CA GLY A 915 -6.41 51.90 -5.32
C GLY A 915 -7.89 52.21 -5.10
N HIS A 916 -8.44 51.54 -4.08
CA HIS A 916 -9.45 52.19 -3.26
C HIS A 916 -8.71 53.28 -2.44
N PRO A 917 -9.14 54.56 -2.46
CA PRO A 917 -8.40 55.67 -1.85
C PRO A 917 -8.22 55.60 -0.33
N ALA A 918 -8.76 54.58 0.34
CA ALA A 918 -8.87 54.52 1.79
C ALA A 918 -7.59 54.03 2.50
N HIS A 919 -6.70 53.28 1.83
CA HIS A 919 -5.54 52.66 2.50
C HIS A 919 -4.25 52.66 1.66
N PRO A 920 -3.52 53.79 1.58
CA PRO A 920 -2.29 53.91 0.76
C PRO A 920 -1.02 53.25 1.36
N GLY A 921 -1.12 52.31 2.32
CA GLY A 921 0.03 51.92 3.16
C GLY A 921 0.18 50.45 3.56
N GLU A 922 -0.61 49.51 3.00
CA GLU A 922 -0.64 48.12 3.49
C GLU A 922 -0.27 47.04 2.44
N PHE A 923 0.55 47.36 1.43
CA PHE A 923 1.06 46.35 0.50
C PHE A 923 2.48 45.91 0.88
N ALA A 924 2.61 44.63 1.24
CA ALA A 924 3.69 44.02 2.01
C ALA A 924 4.96 43.64 1.21
N GLU A 925 5.97 43.25 1.99
CA GLU A 925 7.15 42.42 1.65
C GLU A 925 6.94 41.45 0.46
N ARG A 926 7.96 41.36 -0.42
CA ARG A 926 8.19 40.41 -1.54
C ARG A 926 7.01 39.50 -1.95
N VAL A 927 6.47 39.75 -3.15
CA VAL A 927 5.32 39.04 -3.74
C VAL A 927 5.70 37.71 -4.42
N ALA A 928 6.77 37.68 -5.22
CA ALA A 928 7.21 36.46 -5.90
C ALA A 928 8.69 36.52 -6.31
N VAL A 929 9.31 35.35 -6.46
CA VAL A 929 10.60 35.14 -7.14
C VAL A 929 10.32 34.41 -8.45
N VAL A 930 10.69 35.03 -9.58
CA VAL A 930 10.38 34.52 -10.92
C VAL A 930 11.67 34.16 -11.67
N SER A 931 11.85 32.91 -12.06
CA SER A 931 13.09 32.44 -12.70
C SER A 931 12.87 31.31 -13.71
N LYS A 932 13.70 31.25 -14.74
CA LYS A 932 13.72 30.16 -15.74
C LYS A 932 12.37 29.87 -16.44
N ASN A 933 11.44 30.81 -16.47
CA ASN A 933 10.16 30.62 -17.18
C ASN A 933 10.33 30.89 -18.67
N GLN A 934 9.55 30.19 -19.50
CA GLN A 934 9.58 30.35 -20.95
C GLN A 934 8.22 30.87 -21.42
N SER A 935 8.23 31.92 -22.24
CA SER A 935 7.03 32.48 -22.83
C SER A 935 7.17 32.58 -24.35
N LYS A 936 6.19 32.05 -25.09
CA LYS A 936 6.22 31.96 -26.55
C LYS A 936 4.89 32.31 -27.21
N ASN A 937 4.93 33.14 -28.26
CA ASN A 937 3.78 33.38 -29.15
C ASN A 937 2.48 33.84 -28.46
N ASN A 938 2.55 34.52 -27.32
CA ASN A 938 1.37 35.05 -26.62
C ASN A 938 0.89 36.37 -27.27
N LEU A 939 -0.43 36.54 -27.36
CA LEU A 939 -1.10 37.76 -27.80
C LEU A 939 -1.19 38.76 -26.63
N GLY A 940 -0.04 39.36 -26.32
CA GLY A 940 0.14 40.28 -25.20
C GLY A 940 1.58 40.27 -24.66
N TYR A 941 1.72 40.42 -23.35
CA TYR A 941 3.01 40.27 -22.67
C TYR A 941 3.36 38.80 -22.47
N GLY A 942 4.63 38.44 -22.59
CA GLY A 942 5.10 37.18 -22.03
C GLY A 942 5.07 37.22 -20.50
N PHE A 943 5.60 38.29 -19.92
CA PHE A 943 5.60 38.55 -18.49
C PHE A 943 5.21 40.01 -18.23
N PHE A 944 4.14 40.24 -17.48
CA PHE A 944 3.77 41.56 -16.95
C PHE A 944 3.78 41.50 -15.43
N LEU A 945 4.84 42.04 -14.81
CA LEU A 945 5.06 41.97 -13.37
C LEU A 945 5.39 43.35 -12.83
N LEU A 946 4.81 43.72 -11.69
CA LEU A 946 5.09 44.98 -11.01
C LEU A 946 5.77 44.70 -9.66
N SER A 947 6.50 45.67 -9.11
CA SER A 947 7.13 45.53 -7.79
C SER A 947 6.09 45.22 -6.69
N PRO A 948 6.43 44.42 -5.65
CA PRO A 948 7.76 43.90 -5.31
C PRO A 948 7.99 42.43 -5.74
N VAL A 949 8.18 42.19 -7.05
CA VAL A 949 8.68 40.91 -7.59
C VAL A 949 10.22 40.93 -7.70
N SER A 950 10.88 39.83 -7.35
CA SER A 950 12.32 39.61 -7.57
C SER A 950 12.55 38.73 -8.80
N ASP A 951 13.46 39.16 -9.67
CA ASP A 951 13.94 38.33 -10.78
C ASP A 951 15.03 37.37 -10.30
N GLY A 952 14.82 36.07 -10.49
CA GLY A 952 15.83 35.04 -10.23
C GLY A 952 16.63 34.64 -11.47
N GLY A 953 16.37 35.27 -12.63
CA GLY A 953 17.09 35.10 -13.87
C GLY A 953 16.64 33.90 -14.73
N GLY A 954 17.07 33.91 -16.00
CA GLY A 954 16.83 32.82 -16.95
C GLY A 954 15.43 32.78 -17.59
N ASN A 955 14.61 33.80 -17.38
CA ASN A 955 13.31 33.90 -18.05
C ASN A 955 13.53 34.24 -19.54
N THR A 956 12.71 33.67 -20.43
CA THR A 956 12.80 33.91 -21.88
C THR A 956 11.45 34.27 -22.47
N SER A 957 11.44 35.23 -23.40
CA SER A 957 10.24 35.65 -24.11
C SER A 957 10.52 35.73 -25.61
N SER A 958 9.84 34.92 -26.42
CA SER A 958 10.00 34.89 -27.88
C SER A 958 8.66 34.94 -28.61
N GLY A 959 8.53 35.71 -29.69
CA GLY A 959 7.29 35.80 -30.47
C GLY A 959 6.07 36.39 -29.74
N ASN A 960 6.22 36.88 -28.51
CA ASN A 960 5.16 37.56 -27.76
C ASN A 960 5.02 39.02 -28.25
N LEU A 961 3.79 39.51 -28.41
CA LEU A 961 3.52 40.84 -29.00
C LEU A 961 4.20 42.00 -28.24
N LEU A 962 4.20 41.94 -26.90
CA LEU A 962 4.67 43.02 -26.03
C LEU A 962 5.89 42.66 -25.17
N GLY A 963 6.45 41.46 -25.34
CA GLY A 963 7.65 41.04 -24.60
C GLY A 963 7.47 41.01 -23.08
N CYS A 964 8.44 41.55 -22.33
CA CYS A 964 8.45 41.57 -20.88
C CYS A 964 8.35 42.99 -20.34
N PHE A 965 7.57 43.17 -19.26
CA PHE A 965 7.39 44.44 -18.58
C PHE A 965 7.47 44.24 -17.07
N GLY A 966 8.35 44.99 -16.40
CA GLY A 966 8.54 44.87 -14.96
C GLY A 966 9.98 44.72 -14.50
N PRO A 967 10.19 44.31 -13.24
CA PRO A 967 11.51 44.04 -12.66
C PRO A 967 12.13 42.70 -13.11
N VAL A 968 11.54 42.02 -14.10
CA VAL A 968 12.01 40.74 -14.67
C VAL A 968 12.74 40.94 -15.98
N THR A 969 13.87 40.27 -16.13
CA THR A 969 14.68 40.26 -17.36
C THR A 969 14.25 39.15 -18.32
N CYS A 970 14.16 39.54 -19.59
CA CYS A 970 14.01 38.72 -20.78
C CYS A 970 14.84 39.41 -21.89
#